data_AF-A0A4Y8ARU7-F1
#
_entry.id   AF-A0A4Y8ARU7-F1
#
_cell.length_a   1.000
_cell.length_b   1.000
_cell.length_c   1.000
_cell.angle_alpha   90.00
_cell.angle_beta   90.00
_cell.angle_gamma   90.00
#
_symmetry.space_group_name_H-M   'P 1'
#
loop_
_entity.id
_entity.type
_entity.pdbx_description
1 polymer ?
#
loop_
_entity_poly.entity_id
_entity_poly.type
_entity_poly.pdbx_seq_one_letter_code
_entity_poly.pdbx_strand_id
1 'polypeptide(L)'
;MLQFNFKKVSSLILILLITTVQFAQEKTGNIVEYFGKEKVNEISEGKLLHVFKNGLSLKIQDFSFNASSFPTEPVFDKFLMNPTVKISENEVFDIDYLGNELKWKAISTDETNTFNNQDLRSSYVYLTYKSNTEKTVLFEASGHTMLLINGLPHEGDHYDFGWNLIPLKLKKGTNVFVLKVGRFPRIRARLIEPQNPVQFTSRDLTMPDILVEETKDYKGAIRVINASNNWVKNYTITSELLGNTKESKVVAIPPMSVLKVPFSIASVSKETTLETVELQLKLKNNKSEIISNQLVNLDVKTKHQHHKKTFISAIDGSVQYYSVAPSTNKDSKKQALFLSVHGASVEAVNQANAYEKKNWGNVVAPTNRRPFGFAWEDWGRLDALEVLADAKSIYQPNPTKIYLTGHSMGGHGTWYLGATYPDKFASIAPCAGYPDLIAYRDSFLKKTLELPQDQLTKRGITPEVVNRINTPYIETEVEKLMKRAGTPSRTLKLIRNYLHYGVYVLHGEKDNVVPTYIARDMRERLGKFHNDFTYYEYPDGTHWYGNHSLDWYKIFNFFKERTLRDPNEIKNLEFYTGSPGVSATSNFITIHQQEKPFEVSSFNFSKEDSFKIDTDNVEYLEVDLTKLSDTITNIFVDGKEFNVETNSKVFLTVNSGEWTVVQKPSLKEKGPHRNGGFKDAFRHNVVFVYATKGSNTENEWYYNKAKFDAETFWYRANGTIEVIKDTDFNAKKYADRNVIIYGNKSNNAAWNKLLKNSPIQVENNLVTIGGKKLTGNQWGMYFTIPRNDSNIASIGVVTATGKNGMKATYANHYLVNGTTFPDVLLFDNTVITVGDKAVKCAGFFGNDWSIEKGDFKWN
;
A
#
# COMPACT_ATOMS: atom_id res chain seq x y z
N MET A 1 17.04 81.95 24.56
CA MET A 1 18.46 81.98 24.99
C MET A 1 19.03 80.60 24.66
N LEU A 2 20.00 80.54 23.72
CA LEU A 2 20.84 79.40 23.25
C LEU A 2 20.08 78.17 22.68
N GLN A 3 19.90 77.95 21.36
CA GLN A 3 20.78 77.75 20.17
C GLN A 3 20.91 76.27 19.71
N PHE A 4 20.34 76.02 18.51
CA PHE A 4 20.84 75.25 17.36
C PHE A 4 20.48 73.77 17.06
N ASN A 5 19.73 73.64 15.95
CA ASN A 5 20.01 72.95 14.66
C ASN A 5 19.35 71.61 14.27
N PHE A 6 18.53 71.73 13.22
CA PHE A 6 18.15 70.73 12.21
C PHE A 6 19.30 70.43 11.22
N LYS A 7 19.45 69.18 10.71
CA LYS A 7 19.42 68.80 9.26
C LYS A 7 20.09 67.45 8.87
N LYS A 8 19.56 66.92 7.74
CA LYS A 8 20.04 65.94 6.71
C LYS A 8 19.57 64.50 6.89
N VAL A 9 18.68 63.91 6.08
CA VAL A 9 18.54 63.77 4.59
C VAL A 9 19.71 63.01 3.95
N SER A 10 19.46 61.78 3.48
CA SER A 10 19.61 61.33 2.08
C SER A 10 19.42 59.82 1.94
N SER A 11 18.48 59.41 1.09
CA SER A 11 18.38 58.07 0.50
C SER A 11 19.59 57.77 -0.40
N LEU A 12 20.09 56.52 -0.42
CA LEU A 12 20.45 55.78 -1.65
C LEU A 12 20.97 54.34 -1.35
N ILE A 13 20.26 53.35 -1.90
CA ILE A 13 20.78 52.22 -2.72
C ILE A 13 21.56 51.07 -2.02
N LEU A 14 20.93 49.86 -1.96
CA LEU A 14 21.17 48.68 -2.82
C LEU A 14 21.05 47.30 -2.09
N ILE A 15 20.48 46.33 -2.82
CA ILE A 15 20.62 44.86 -2.75
C ILE A 15 19.74 44.07 -1.76
N LEU A 16 18.57 43.68 -2.26
CA LEU A 16 18.15 42.29 -2.53
C LEU A 16 18.87 41.17 -1.73
N LEU A 17 18.32 40.82 -0.57
CA LEU A 17 18.49 39.50 0.05
C LEU A 17 17.31 39.26 0.99
N ILE A 18 16.15 38.93 0.41
CA ILE A 18 15.03 38.40 1.18
C ILE A 18 15.34 36.93 1.46
N THR A 19 15.94 36.69 2.61
CA THR A 19 15.94 35.41 3.29
C THR A 19 14.50 34.99 3.55
N THR A 20 14.02 33.95 2.86
CA THR A 20 12.78 33.26 3.20
C THR A 20 13.01 32.35 4.39
N VAL A 21 12.91 32.92 5.60
CA VAL A 21 12.71 32.18 6.84
C VAL A 21 11.58 32.87 7.59
N GLN A 22 10.67 32.06 8.15
CA GLN A 22 9.46 32.41 8.92
C GLN A 22 8.22 32.82 8.12
N PHE A 23 7.38 31.81 7.85
CA PHE A 23 5.94 31.87 8.14
C PHE A 23 5.43 30.47 8.53
N ALA A 24 5.78 30.02 9.73
CA ALA A 24 5.01 29.00 10.44
C ALA A 24 3.94 29.72 11.27
N GLN A 25 2.94 30.26 10.57
CA GLN A 25 1.70 30.70 11.20
C GLN A 25 0.80 29.47 11.36
N GLU A 26 0.08 29.36 12.48
CA GLU A 26 -0.92 28.33 12.73
C GLU A 26 -1.95 28.28 11.60
N LYS A 27 -1.74 27.40 10.61
CA LYS A 27 -2.70 27.13 9.54
C LYS A 27 -3.56 25.95 9.95
N THR A 28 -4.78 26.24 10.39
CA THR A 28 -5.83 25.24 10.59
C THR A 28 -6.39 24.81 9.24
N GLY A 29 -5.69 23.91 8.56
CA GLY A 29 -6.15 23.27 7.32
C GLY A 29 -5.75 21.80 7.23
N ASN A 30 -6.19 21.11 6.18
CA ASN A 30 -5.93 19.68 6.04
C ASN A 30 -4.43 19.42 5.78
N ILE A 31 -3.81 18.62 6.65
CA ILE A 31 -2.38 18.25 6.60
C ILE A 31 -1.93 17.73 5.22
N VAL A 32 -2.85 17.13 4.44
CA VAL A 32 -2.60 16.67 3.06
C VAL A 32 -2.19 17.79 2.12
N GLU A 33 -2.81 18.97 2.24
CA GLU A 33 -2.50 20.11 1.36
C GLU A 33 -1.18 20.78 1.74
N TYR A 34 -0.63 20.50 2.94
CA TYR A 34 0.60 21.12 3.44
C TYR A 34 1.84 20.21 3.32
N PHE A 35 1.68 18.91 3.50
CA PHE A 35 2.80 17.96 3.58
C PHE A 35 2.85 16.94 2.43
N GLY A 36 1.86 16.99 1.52
CA GLY A 36 1.80 16.16 0.32
C GLY A 36 2.57 16.76 -0.87
N LYS A 37 2.60 16.03 -1.99
CA LYS A 37 3.19 16.51 -3.23
C LYS A 37 2.37 17.65 -3.84
N GLU A 38 3.05 18.49 -4.62
CA GLU A 38 2.40 19.57 -5.35
C GLU A 38 1.40 19.04 -6.39
N LYS A 39 0.22 19.66 -6.44
CA LYS A 39 -0.84 19.32 -7.39
C LYS A 39 -0.50 19.86 -8.79
N VAL A 40 -0.49 18.98 -9.78
CA VAL A 40 -0.22 19.36 -11.18
C VAL A 40 -1.49 19.88 -11.83
N ASN A 41 -1.49 21.17 -12.17
CA ASN A 41 -2.61 21.83 -12.85
C ASN A 41 -2.36 22.09 -14.33
N GLU A 42 -1.10 22.32 -14.70
CA GLU A 42 -0.68 22.60 -16.06
C GLU A 42 -0.80 21.38 -16.97
N ILE A 43 -0.77 21.61 -18.28
CA ILE A 43 -0.79 20.57 -19.31
C ILE A 43 0.49 20.72 -20.13
N SER A 44 1.35 19.70 -20.09
CA SER A 44 2.57 19.62 -20.90
C SER A 44 2.50 18.49 -21.93
N GLU A 45 1.53 17.58 -21.79
CA GLU A 45 1.44 16.35 -22.58
C GLU A 45 0.81 16.54 -23.98
N GLY A 46 0.29 17.72 -24.28
CA GLY A 46 -0.44 17.92 -25.53
C GLY A 46 -1.33 19.14 -25.56
N LYS A 47 -2.15 19.20 -26.62
CA LYS A 47 -3.10 20.29 -26.84
C LYS A 47 -4.38 20.02 -26.07
N LEU A 48 -4.80 20.96 -25.23
CA LEU A 48 -6.10 20.90 -24.57
C LEU A 48 -7.22 20.89 -25.61
N LEU A 49 -7.97 19.78 -25.68
CA LEU A 49 -9.08 19.59 -26.61
C LEU A 49 -10.40 20.03 -26.00
N HIS A 50 -10.62 19.69 -24.72
CA HIS A 50 -11.88 19.96 -24.04
C HIS A 50 -11.69 20.08 -22.52
N VAL A 51 -12.47 20.98 -21.91
CA VAL A 51 -12.64 21.09 -20.46
C VAL A 51 -14.10 20.80 -20.16
N PHE A 52 -14.36 19.83 -19.29
CA PHE A 52 -15.72 19.51 -18.88
C PHE A 52 -16.20 20.58 -17.89
N LYS A 53 -17.09 21.47 -18.33
CA LYS A 53 -17.65 22.56 -17.51
C LYS A 53 -18.99 22.25 -16.88
N ASN A 54 -19.72 21.28 -17.44
CA ASN A 54 -21.05 20.89 -17.00
C ASN A 54 -21.10 19.36 -16.87
N GLY A 55 -21.89 18.87 -15.92
CA GLY A 55 -22.11 17.46 -15.67
C GLY A 55 -23.37 17.22 -14.85
N LEU A 56 -23.58 15.96 -14.49
CA LEU A 56 -24.59 15.57 -13.50
C LEU A 56 -23.88 14.96 -12.29
N SER A 57 -24.41 15.22 -11.10
CA SER A 57 -23.98 14.56 -9.87
C SER A 57 -25.08 13.70 -9.26
N LEU A 58 -24.70 12.60 -8.65
CA LEU A 58 -25.59 11.76 -7.87
C LEU A 58 -24.94 11.51 -6.50
N LYS A 59 -25.60 11.96 -5.44
CA LYS A 59 -25.16 11.71 -4.08
C LYS A 59 -25.71 10.37 -3.60
N ILE A 60 -24.84 9.47 -3.16
CA ILE A 60 -25.24 8.23 -2.47
C ILE A 60 -24.66 8.29 -1.08
N GLN A 61 -25.54 8.36 -0.10
CA GLN A 61 -25.12 8.44 1.28
C GLN A 61 -24.60 7.08 1.73
N ASP A 62 -23.31 7.03 2.05
CA ASP A 62 -22.65 5.85 2.63
C ASP A 62 -22.08 6.24 4.00
N PHE A 63 -22.56 5.57 5.03
CA PHE A 63 -22.12 5.74 6.41
C PHE A 63 -21.09 4.68 6.83
N SER A 64 -20.75 3.75 5.94
CA SER A 64 -19.82 2.68 6.24
C SER A 64 -18.39 3.17 6.08
N PHE A 65 -17.59 3.06 7.15
CA PHE A 65 -16.14 3.15 7.08
C PHE A 65 -15.50 1.79 6.75
N ASN A 66 -16.31 0.87 6.19
CA ASN A 66 -16.01 -0.55 6.14
C ASN A 66 -14.80 -0.84 5.23
N ALA A 67 -13.86 -1.59 5.78
CA ALA A 67 -12.80 -2.23 5.02
C ALA A 67 -13.33 -3.52 4.34
N SER A 68 -14.37 -3.38 3.53
CA SER A 68 -14.96 -4.48 2.77
C SER A 68 -14.00 -4.92 1.66
N SER A 69 -13.82 -6.23 1.50
CA SER A 69 -13.05 -6.77 0.38
C SER A 69 -13.78 -6.59 -0.94
N PHE A 70 -15.12 -6.64 -0.86
CA PHE A 70 -16.06 -6.36 -1.93
C PHE A 70 -16.94 -5.16 -1.56
N PRO A 71 -16.57 -3.92 -1.92
CA PRO A 71 -17.41 -2.75 -1.69
C PRO A 71 -18.68 -2.80 -2.55
N THR A 72 -19.77 -2.22 -2.04
CA THR A 72 -20.98 -2.04 -2.86
C THR A 72 -20.83 -0.81 -3.75
N GLU A 73 -21.06 -0.97 -5.05
CA GLU A 73 -20.90 0.10 -6.05
C GLU A 73 -22.09 0.11 -7.04
N PRO A 74 -23.33 0.43 -6.58
CA PRO A 74 -24.54 0.31 -7.40
C PRO A 74 -24.54 1.23 -8.63
N VAL A 75 -23.94 2.42 -8.54
CA VAL A 75 -23.83 3.34 -9.68
C VAL A 75 -22.91 2.73 -10.72
N PHE A 76 -21.74 2.23 -10.31
CA PHE A 76 -20.84 1.57 -11.25
C PHE A 76 -21.47 0.33 -11.86
N ASP A 77 -22.22 -0.46 -11.11
CA ASP A 77 -22.94 -1.63 -11.66
C ASP A 77 -23.83 -1.28 -12.86
N LYS A 78 -24.53 -0.13 -12.80
CA LYS A 78 -25.41 0.37 -13.89
C LYS A 78 -24.63 0.65 -15.18
N PHE A 79 -23.42 1.19 -15.09
CA PHE A 79 -22.61 1.61 -16.25
C PHE A 79 -21.56 0.57 -16.69
N LEU A 80 -21.12 -0.30 -15.77
CA LEU A 80 -20.06 -1.26 -16.00
C LEU A 80 -20.46 -2.24 -17.10
N MET A 81 -19.60 -2.35 -18.13
CA MET A 81 -19.85 -3.14 -19.34
C MET A 81 -21.11 -2.70 -20.12
N ASN A 82 -21.61 -1.49 -19.89
CA ASN A 82 -22.79 -0.94 -20.55
C ASN A 82 -22.53 0.51 -21.07
N PRO A 83 -21.81 0.67 -22.18
CA PRO A 83 -21.46 1.99 -22.74
C PRO A 83 -22.66 2.81 -23.23
N THR A 84 -23.84 2.19 -23.38
CA THR A 84 -25.02 2.82 -23.99
C THR A 84 -25.91 3.54 -22.99
N VAL A 85 -25.70 3.34 -21.68
CA VAL A 85 -26.48 4.03 -20.64
C VAL A 85 -26.24 5.53 -20.75
N LYS A 86 -27.33 6.28 -20.84
CA LYS A 86 -27.35 7.73 -20.78
C LYS A 86 -28.25 8.12 -19.64
N ILE A 87 -27.86 9.19 -18.96
CA ILE A 87 -28.61 9.77 -17.85
C ILE A 87 -29.09 11.16 -18.23
N SER A 88 -30.30 11.50 -17.79
CA SER A 88 -30.86 12.84 -17.89
C SER A 88 -30.90 13.55 -16.53
N GLU A 89 -30.90 14.87 -16.57
CA GLU A 89 -31.11 15.67 -15.37
C GLU A 89 -32.46 15.31 -14.72
N ASN A 90 -32.48 15.24 -13.39
CA ASN A 90 -33.62 14.85 -12.56
C ASN A 90 -34.11 13.40 -12.76
N GLU A 91 -33.41 12.57 -13.54
CA GLU A 91 -33.65 11.13 -13.58
C GLU A 91 -33.47 10.54 -12.17
N VAL A 92 -34.47 9.78 -11.72
CA VAL A 92 -34.39 9.03 -10.47
C VAL A 92 -33.49 7.82 -10.70
N PHE A 93 -32.39 7.76 -9.97
CA PHE A 93 -31.48 6.61 -9.97
C PHE A 93 -32.06 5.46 -9.15
N ASP A 94 -32.47 5.74 -7.92
CA ASP A 94 -33.03 4.79 -6.96
C ASP A 94 -33.82 5.55 -5.88
N ILE A 95 -34.44 4.83 -4.96
CA ILE A 95 -35.10 5.37 -3.76
C ILE A 95 -34.28 4.93 -2.54
N ASP A 96 -33.86 5.87 -1.70
CA ASP A 96 -33.14 5.53 -0.47
C ASP A 96 -34.04 4.81 0.55
N TYR A 97 -33.45 4.28 1.63
CA TYR A 97 -34.19 3.55 2.64
C TYR A 97 -35.15 4.44 3.47
N LEU A 98 -35.08 5.77 3.34
CA LEU A 98 -36.02 6.72 3.93
C LEU A 98 -37.18 7.04 2.99
N GLY A 99 -37.18 6.48 1.77
CA GLY A 99 -38.19 6.75 0.74
C GLY A 99 -37.91 8.00 -0.11
N ASN A 100 -36.73 8.62 0.00
CA ASN A 100 -36.38 9.78 -0.82
C ASN A 100 -35.81 9.34 -2.18
N GLU A 101 -36.18 10.07 -3.23
CA GLU A 101 -35.64 9.85 -4.56
C GLU A 101 -34.18 10.31 -4.66
N LEU A 102 -33.29 9.40 -5.04
CA LEU A 102 -31.90 9.71 -5.39
C LEU A 102 -31.84 10.18 -6.84
N LYS A 103 -31.73 11.49 -7.05
CA LYS A 103 -31.77 12.10 -8.40
C LYS A 103 -30.42 12.58 -8.88
N TRP A 104 -30.22 12.50 -10.19
CA TRP A 104 -29.12 13.18 -10.87
C TRP A 104 -29.36 14.69 -10.96
N LYS A 105 -28.46 15.49 -10.41
CA LYS A 105 -28.56 16.96 -10.37
C LYS A 105 -27.50 17.60 -11.23
N ALA A 106 -27.87 18.64 -11.98
CA ALA A 106 -26.90 19.42 -12.75
C ALA A 106 -25.83 20.05 -11.84
N ILE A 107 -24.59 20.00 -12.31
CA ILE A 107 -23.44 20.64 -11.68
C ILE A 107 -22.60 21.36 -12.73
N SER A 108 -21.95 22.43 -12.31
CA SER A 108 -21.02 23.20 -13.13
C SER A 108 -19.70 23.41 -12.40
N THR A 109 -18.66 23.73 -13.17
CA THR A 109 -17.36 24.09 -12.61
C THR A 109 -17.34 25.51 -12.08
N ASP A 110 -16.50 25.77 -11.08
CA ASP A 110 -16.12 27.11 -10.64
C ASP A 110 -15.17 27.81 -11.65
N GLU A 111 -14.69 29.00 -11.30
CA GLU A 111 -13.74 29.79 -12.10
C GLU A 111 -12.41 29.08 -12.38
N THR A 112 -12.06 28.06 -11.57
CA THR A 112 -10.85 27.24 -11.76
C THR A 112 -11.06 26.07 -12.73
N ASN A 113 -12.24 25.97 -13.33
CA ASN A 113 -12.70 24.80 -14.11
C ASN A 113 -12.73 23.51 -13.28
N THR A 114 -13.07 23.61 -12.00
CA THR A 114 -13.22 22.47 -11.09
C THR A 114 -14.66 22.37 -10.63
N PHE A 115 -15.27 21.19 -10.69
CA PHE A 115 -16.52 20.92 -9.99
C PHE A 115 -16.20 20.92 -8.51
N ASN A 116 -16.59 21.96 -7.77
CA ASN A 116 -16.16 22.16 -6.39
C ASN A 116 -17.36 22.56 -5.54
N ASN A 117 -17.91 21.60 -4.81
CA ASN A 117 -19.10 21.81 -3.99
C ASN A 117 -19.10 20.78 -2.85
N GLN A 118 -19.34 21.20 -1.61
CA GLN A 118 -19.43 20.30 -0.46
C GLN A 118 -20.43 19.15 -0.65
N ASP A 119 -21.48 19.34 -1.47
CA ASP A 119 -22.45 18.30 -1.82
C ASP A 119 -21.88 17.18 -2.70
N LEU A 120 -20.68 17.34 -3.27
CA LEU A 120 -19.98 16.28 -3.99
C LEU A 120 -19.36 15.22 -3.06
N ARG A 121 -19.35 15.45 -1.75
CA ARG A 121 -18.90 14.41 -0.81
C ARG A 121 -19.79 13.17 -0.91
N SER A 122 -19.16 12.01 -1.14
CA SER A 122 -19.84 10.73 -1.37
C SER A 122 -20.75 10.74 -2.61
N SER A 123 -20.35 11.47 -3.64
CA SER A 123 -21.12 11.59 -4.89
C SER A 123 -20.40 10.95 -6.08
N TYR A 124 -21.16 10.71 -7.13
CA TYR A 124 -20.69 10.34 -8.46
C TYR A 124 -20.87 11.52 -9.40
N VAL A 125 -19.97 11.68 -10.36
CA VAL A 125 -20.06 12.69 -11.42
C VAL A 125 -20.16 12.00 -12.77
N TYR A 126 -21.21 12.32 -13.53
CA TYR A 126 -21.47 11.84 -14.87
C TYR A 126 -21.18 12.96 -15.87
N LEU A 127 -20.28 12.68 -16.82
CA LEU A 127 -19.87 13.59 -17.88
C LEU A 127 -20.07 12.94 -19.24
N THR A 128 -20.32 13.77 -20.26
CA THR A 128 -20.44 13.31 -21.64
C THR A 128 -19.64 14.18 -22.59
N TYR A 129 -19.08 13.56 -23.63
CA TYR A 129 -18.42 14.26 -24.73
C TYR A 129 -18.86 13.69 -26.07
N LYS A 130 -19.37 14.55 -26.96
CA LYS A 130 -19.76 14.15 -28.32
C LYS A 130 -18.60 14.35 -29.28
N SER A 131 -18.05 13.24 -29.78
CA SER A 131 -17.00 13.27 -30.79
C SER A 131 -17.57 13.08 -32.19
N ASN A 132 -17.10 13.86 -33.16
CA ASN A 132 -17.52 13.72 -34.57
C ASN A 132 -16.79 12.59 -35.30
N THR A 133 -15.61 12.21 -34.81
CA THR A 133 -14.74 11.17 -35.37
C THR A 133 -14.21 10.27 -34.26
N GLU A 134 -13.65 9.12 -34.64
CA GLU A 134 -12.80 8.39 -33.71
C GLU A 134 -11.46 9.12 -33.57
N LYS A 135 -11.01 9.35 -32.34
CA LYS A 135 -9.75 10.07 -32.07
C LYS A 135 -9.12 9.58 -30.78
N THR A 136 -7.80 9.42 -30.80
CA THR A 136 -7.02 9.12 -29.59
C THR A 136 -6.82 10.39 -28.78
N VAL A 137 -7.10 10.32 -27.49
CA VAL A 137 -6.91 11.41 -26.52
C VAL A 137 -6.37 10.86 -25.20
N LEU A 138 -5.89 11.75 -24.35
CA LEU A 138 -5.66 11.50 -22.93
C LEU A 138 -6.83 12.09 -22.15
N PHE A 139 -7.48 11.30 -21.31
CA PHE A 139 -8.36 11.80 -20.25
C PHE A 139 -7.50 12.12 -19.04
N GLU A 140 -7.49 13.38 -18.65
CA GLU A 140 -6.85 13.86 -17.44
C GLU A 140 -7.93 14.23 -16.43
N ALA A 141 -7.85 13.69 -15.22
CA ALA A 141 -8.78 14.03 -14.17
C ALA A 141 -8.12 13.97 -12.78
N SER A 142 -8.67 14.74 -11.85
CA SER A 142 -8.21 14.77 -10.45
C SER A 142 -9.39 14.67 -9.48
N GLY A 143 -9.14 14.19 -8.26
CA GLY A 143 -10.13 14.19 -7.16
C GLY A 143 -11.18 13.08 -7.20
N HIS A 144 -10.92 12.00 -7.95
CA HIS A 144 -11.79 10.83 -8.05
C HIS A 144 -11.06 9.56 -7.61
N THR A 145 -11.78 8.56 -7.10
CA THR A 145 -11.20 7.28 -6.63
C THR A 145 -11.38 6.14 -7.62
N MET A 146 -12.34 6.27 -8.54
CA MET A 146 -12.61 5.28 -9.58
C MET A 146 -13.25 5.98 -10.79
N LEU A 147 -13.03 5.45 -11.99
CA LEU A 147 -13.56 5.99 -13.24
C LEU A 147 -14.10 4.86 -14.14
N LEU A 148 -15.25 5.08 -14.77
CA LEU A 148 -15.68 4.34 -15.96
C LEU A 148 -15.61 5.24 -17.18
N ILE A 149 -14.99 4.75 -18.25
CA ILE A 149 -15.02 5.37 -19.56
C ILE A 149 -15.71 4.40 -20.51
N ASN A 150 -16.88 4.78 -21.04
CA ASN A 150 -17.68 3.92 -21.92
C ASN A 150 -17.86 2.49 -21.34
N GLY A 151 -18.11 2.39 -20.04
CA GLY A 151 -18.32 1.13 -19.34
C GLY A 151 -17.07 0.30 -19.01
N LEU A 152 -15.86 0.80 -19.31
CA LEU A 152 -14.60 0.18 -18.92
C LEU A 152 -13.99 0.88 -17.70
N PRO A 153 -13.55 0.13 -16.67
CA PRO A 153 -13.01 0.73 -15.45
C PRO A 153 -11.55 1.13 -15.59
N HIS A 154 -11.21 2.20 -14.87
CA HIS A 154 -9.89 2.78 -14.75
C HIS A 154 -9.63 3.25 -13.32
N GLU A 155 -8.37 3.22 -12.92
CA GLU A 155 -7.94 3.70 -11.60
C GLU A 155 -8.12 5.23 -11.49
N GLY A 156 -8.42 5.71 -10.28
CA GLY A 156 -8.62 7.13 -10.01
C GLY A 156 -7.39 7.91 -9.53
N ASP A 157 -7.55 9.22 -9.37
CA ASP A 157 -6.58 10.12 -8.73
C ASP A 157 -6.89 10.31 -7.22
N HIS A 158 -6.67 9.26 -6.42
CA HIS A 158 -7.02 9.21 -4.98
C HIS A 158 -6.53 10.40 -4.16
N TYR A 159 -5.41 10.99 -4.56
CA TYR A 159 -4.71 12.02 -3.81
C TYR A 159 -4.98 13.44 -4.33
N ASP A 160 -5.74 13.58 -5.43
CA ASP A 160 -5.98 14.86 -6.09
C ASP A 160 -4.71 15.62 -6.49
N PHE A 161 -3.65 14.88 -6.86
CA PHE A 161 -2.37 15.45 -7.33
C PHE A 161 -2.37 15.74 -8.83
N GLY A 162 -3.41 15.34 -9.56
CA GLY A 162 -3.49 15.53 -11.01
C GLY A 162 -2.51 14.64 -11.77
N TRP A 163 -2.21 13.44 -11.27
CA TRP A 163 -1.32 12.50 -11.97
C TRP A 163 -2.07 11.56 -12.89
N ASN A 164 -3.37 11.36 -12.70
CA ASN A 164 -4.13 10.43 -13.51
C ASN A 164 -4.20 10.92 -14.97
N LEU A 165 -3.71 10.07 -15.88
CA LEU A 165 -3.67 10.28 -17.31
C LEU A 165 -4.01 8.95 -17.96
N ILE A 166 -5.15 8.89 -18.65
CA ILE A 166 -5.67 7.65 -19.23
C ILE A 166 -5.75 7.84 -20.75
N PRO A 167 -4.91 7.15 -21.54
CA PRO A 167 -5.06 7.13 -22.98
C PRO A 167 -6.32 6.35 -23.36
N LEU A 168 -7.15 6.93 -24.23
CA LEU A 168 -8.33 6.28 -24.76
C LEU A 168 -8.57 6.63 -26.22
N LYS A 169 -9.39 5.81 -26.88
CA LYS A 169 -9.96 6.12 -28.18
C LYS A 169 -11.40 6.60 -27.99
N LEU A 170 -11.65 7.87 -28.30
CA LEU A 170 -13.01 8.39 -28.37
C LEU A 170 -13.74 7.68 -29.51
N LYS A 171 -14.98 7.27 -29.24
CA LYS A 171 -15.89 6.74 -30.25
C LYS A 171 -16.59 7.89 -30.96
N LYS A 172 -16.90 7.73 -32.24
CA LYS A 172 -17.83 8.64 -32.93
C LYS A 172 -19.18 8.61 -32.20
N GLY A 173 -19.73 9.78 -31.90
CA GLY A 173 -20.94 9.94 -31.08
C GLY A 173 -20.62 10.28 -29.63
N THR A 174 -21.54 9.95 -28.73
CA THR A 174 -21.43 10.28 -27.30
C THR A 174 -20.51 9.31 -26.58
N ASN A 175 -19.51 9.85 -25.89
CA ASN A 175 -18.66 9.14 -24.94
C ASN A 175 -19.09 9.50 -23.52
N VAL A 176 -19.11 8.51 -22.62
CA VAL A 176 -19.61 8.61 -21.25
C VAL A 176 -18.47 8.41 -20.26
N PHE A 177 -18.42 9.27 -19.24
CA PHE A 177 -17.45 9.19 -18.15
C PHE A 177 -18.21 9.23 -16.81
N VAL A 178 -17.91 8.29 -15.90
CA VAL A 178 -18.53 8.23 -14.58
C VAL A 178 -17.43 8.15 -13.52
N LEU A 179 -17.35 9.17 -12.66
CA LEU A 179 -16.29 9.33 -11.67
C LEU A 179 -16.88 9.20 -10.27
N LYS A 180 -16.26 8.38 -9.41
CA LYS A 180 -16.55 8.39 -7.97
C LYS A 180 -15.73 9.49 -7.31
N VAL A 181 -16.38 10.50 -6.70
CA VAL A 181 -15.68 11.59 -6.01
C VAL A 181 -14.86 11.03 -4.85
N GLY A 182 -13.62 11.51 -4.72
CA GLY A 182 -12.69 11.06 -3.70
C GLY A 182 -12.82 11.79 -2.38
N ARG A 183 -11.71 11.83 -1.63
CA ARG A 183 -11.65 12.44 -0.30
C ARG A 183 -12.05 13.92 -0.29
N PHE A 184 -11.66 14.65 -1.33
CA PHE A 184 -11.99 16.05 -1.49
C PHE A 184 -13.24 16.17 -2.35
N PRO A 185 -14.22 17.00 -1.98
CA PRO A 185 -15.47 17.15 -2.71
C PRO A 185 -15.28 18.03 -3.95
N ARG A 186 -14.28 17.68 -4.78
CA ARG A 186 -13.91 18.39 -5.98
C ARG A 186 -13.40 17.46 -7.07
N ILE A 187 -13.77 17.72 -8.32
CA ILE A 187 -13.29 16.99 -9.51
C ILE A 187 -12.89 17.98 -10.60
N ARG A 188 -11.75 17.72 -11.23
CA ARG A 188 -11.39 18.31 -12.53
C ARG A 188 -11.36 17.22 -13.58
N ALA A 189 -11.83 17.50 -14.79
CA ALA A 189 -11.71 16.59 -15.93
C ALA A 189 -11.45 17.34 -17.25
N ARG A 190 -10.54 16.82 -18.08
CA ARG A 190 -10.10 17.40 -19.35
C ARG A 190 -9.79 16.32 -20.39
N LEU A 191 -9.93 16.66 -21.67
CA LEU A 191 -9.42 15.86 -22.79
C LEU A 191 -8.23 16.58 -23.42
N ILE A 192 -7.15 15.84 -23.61
CA ILE A 192 -5.90 16.34 -24.17
C ILE A 192 -5.59 15.52 -25.43
N GLU A 193 -5.30 16.19 -26.53
CA GLU A 193 -4.72 15.56 -27.71
C GLU A 193 -3.22 15.40 -27.48
N PRO A 194 -2.68 14.17 -27.38
CA PRO A 194 -1.28 13.93 -27.05
C PRO A 194 -0.35 14.50 -28.15
N GLN A 195 0.82 15.04 -27.76
CA GLN A 195 1.80 15.55 -28.75
C GLN A 195 2.32 14.42 -29.64
N ASN A 196 2.63 13.27 -29.03
CA ASN A 196 3.10 12.08 -29.73
C ASN A 196 2.35 10.82 -29.25
N PRO A 197 2.22 9.79 -30.10
CA PRO A 197 1.60 8.51 -29.69
C PRO A 197 2.31 7.83 -28.53
N VAL A 198 3.62 8.04 -28.39
CA VAL A 198 4.44 7.59 -27.28
C VAL A 198 5.26 8.79 -26.79
N GLN A 199 5.23 9.10 -25.49
CA GLN A 199 5.93 10.27 -24.95
C GLN A 199 6.19 10.17 -23.44
N PHE A 200 7.13 10.96 -22.95
CA PHE A 200 7.28 11.19 -21.51
C PHE A 200 6.16 12.08 -20.96
N THR A 201 5.94 11.99 -19.64
CA THR A 201 5.33 13.04 -18.83
C THR A 201 6.19 13.26 -17.59
N SER A 202 6.37 14.53 -17.21
CA SER A 202 7.05 14.92 -15.97
C SER A 202 6.16 14.78 -14.72
N ARG A 203 4.91 14.34 -14.88
CA ARG A 203 4.05 14.03 -13.73
C ARG A 203 4.62 12.87 -12.95
N ASP A 204 4.67 13.03 -11.63
CA ASP A 204 4.95 11.93 -10.71
C ASP A 204 6.35 11.29 -10.90
N LEU A 205 7.39 12.11 -11.01
CA LEU A 205 8.77 11.64 -11.04
C LEU A 205 9.18 10.99 -9.71
N THR A 206 10.11 10.04 -9.78
CA THR A 206 10.84 9.50 -8.62
C THR A 206 12.32 9.65 -8.88
N MET A 207 12.93 10.61 -8.18
CA MET A 207 14.31 11.04 -8.41
C MET A 207 15.10 11.08 -7.10
N PRO A 208 16.39 10.71 -7.13
CA PRO A 208 17.29 10.85 -6.00
C PRO A 208 17.68 12.32 -5.80
N ASP A 209 18.32 12.62 -4.66
CA ASP A 209 19.28 13.72 -4.62
C ASP A 209 20.64 13.19 -5.07
N ILE A 210 21.38 13.98 -5.82
CA ILE A 210 22.75 13.64 -6.23
C ILE A 210 23.69 13.95 -5.07
N LEU A 211 24.44 12.95 -4.60
CA LEU A 211 25.38 13.10 -3.49
C LEU A 211 26.81 13.19 -3.98
N VAL A 212 27.53 14.25 -3.62
CA VAL A 212 28.92 14.48 -4.07
C VAL A 212 29.90 13.38 -3.61
N GLU A 213 29.61 12.71 -2.49
CA GLU A 213 30.46 11.64 -1.96
C GLU A 213 30.07 10.24 -2.47
N GLU A 214 28.98 10.09 -3.21
CA GLU A 214 28.48 8.81 -3.71
C GLU A 214 29.01 8.56 -5.13
N THR A 215 29.57 7.38 -5.32
CA THR A 215 30.23 6.98 -6.57
C THR A 215 29.43 5.93 -7.35
N LYS A 216 28.33 5.45 -6.77
CA LYS A 216 27.43 4.50 -7.42
C LYS A 216 26.42 5.23 -8.28
N ASP A 217 26.09 4.61 -9.42
CA ASP A 217 24.98 5.05 -10.25
C ASP A 217 23.67 5.05 -9.45
N TYR A 218 22.82 6.04 -9.74
CA TYR A 218 21.51 6.17 -9.11
C TYR A 218 20.42 5.54 -9.95
N LYS A 219 19.23 5.41 -9.35
CA LYS A 219 18.00 5.03 -10.06
C LYS A 219 17.02 6.20 -10.07
N GLY A 220 16.44 6.46 -11.22
CA GLY A 220 15.31 7.36 -11.40
C GLY A 220 14.15 6.65 -12.05
N ALA A 221 12.96 7.23 -11.99
CA ALA A 221 11.80 6.71 -12.70
C ALA A 221 10.93 7.84 -13.24
N ILE A 222 10.49 7.65 -14.49
CA ILE A 222 9.66 8.58 -15.27
C ILE A 222 8.51 7.83 -15.93
N ARG A 223 7.37 8.51 -16.11
CA ARG A 223 6.21 7.93 -16.77
C ARG A 223 6.32 8.06 -18.28
N VAL A 224 6.01 6.96 -18.96
CA VAL A 224 5.91 6.87 -20.42
C VAL A 224 4.46 6.58 -20.77
N ILE A 225 3.87 7.46 -21.57
CA ILE A 225 2.52 7.35 -22.10
C ILE A 225 2.59 6.53 -23.39
N ASN A 226 1.80 5.47 -23.50
CA ASN A 226 1.52 4.78 -24.76
C ASN A 226 0.06 5.02 -25.14
N ALA A 227 -0.18 6.04 -25.97
CA ALA A 227 -1.48 6.35 -26.55
C ALA A 227 -1.72 5.63 -27.90
N SER A 228 -0.85 4.69 -28.28
CA SER A 228 -1.01 3.91 -29.50
C SER A 228 -1.78 2.60 -29.25
N ASN A 229 -2.26 1.98 -30.34
CA ASN A 229 -2.84 0.63 -30.31
C ASN A 229 -1.78 -0.49 -30.31
N ASN A 230 -0.50 -0.13 -30.35
CA ASN A 230 0.62 -1.06 -30.45
C ASN A 230 1.37 -1.16 -29.14
N TRP A 231 2.03 -2.30 -28.93
CA TRP A 231 2.95 -2.47 -27.81
C TRP A 231 4.22 -1.64 -28.05
N VAL A 232 4.66 -0.93 -27.02
CA VAL A 232 6.00 -0.32 -26.98
C VAL A 232 6.97 -1.42 -26.55
N LYS A 233 7.73 -2.00 -27.49
CA LYS A 233 8.70 -3.08 -27.23
C LYS A 233 10.10 -2.66 -27.64
N ASN A 234 11.10 -3.03 -26.85
CA ASN A 234 12.53 -2.79 -27.13
C ASN A 234 12.90 -1.30 -27.24
N TYR A 235 12.22 -0.44 -26.47
CA TYR A 235 12.59 0.97 -26.32
C TYR A 235 13.70 1.12 -25.29
N THR A 236 14.45 2.22 -25.34
CA THR A 236 15.46 2.57 -24.33
C THR A 236 15.26 4.00 -23.82
N ILE A 237 15.66 4.24 -22.57
CA ILE A 237 15.82 5.58 -22.00
C ILE A 237 17.33 5.83 -21.91
N THR A 238 17.80 6.87 -22.59
CA THR A 238 19.14 7.43 -22.38
C THR A 238 19.03 8.57 -21.38
N SER A 239 19.85 8.55 -20.34
CA SER A 239 19.98 9.63 -19.37
C SER A 239 21.38 10.23 -19.44
N GLU A 240 21.47 11.54 -19.47
CA GLU A 240 22.73 12.27 -19.58
C GLU A 240 22.82 13.29 -18.44
N LEU A 241 23.88 13.20 -17.64
CA LEU A 241 24.14 14.07 -16.49
C LEU A 241 25.60 14.51 -16.51
N LEU A 242 25.86 15.82 -16.64
CA LEU A 242 27.21 16.38 -16.74
C LEU A 242 28.10 15.65 -17.79
N GLY A 243 27.52 15.36 -18.96
CA GLY A 243 28.19 14.64 -20.05
C GLY A 243 28.31 13.12 -19.87
N ASN A 244 27.97 12.58 -18.70
CA ASN A 244 27.97 11.14 -18.45
C ASN A 244 26.63 10.52 -18.86
N THR A 245 26.68 9.51 -19.72
CA THR A 245 25.48 8.87 -20.28
C THR A 245 25.25 7.47 -19.70
N LYS A 246 23.99 7.14 -19.40
CA LYS A 246 23.53 5.78 -19.12
C LYS A 246 22.38 5.42 -20.05
N GLU A 247 22.28 4.14 -20.40
CA GLU A 247 21.16 3.61 -21.16
C GLU A 247 20.42 2.55 -20.33
N SER A 248 19.10 2.58 -20.37
CA SER A 248 18.23 1.64 -19.66
C SER A 248 17.14 1.11 -20.58
N LYS A 249 16.88 -0.20 -20.54
CA LYS A 249 15.81 -0.83 -21.33
C LYS A 249 14.45 -0.49 -20.73
N VAL A 250 13.50 -0.17 -21.61
CA VAL A 250 12.10 0.05 -21.24
C VAL A 250 11.37 -1.29 -21.26
N VAL A 251 10.75 -1.65 -20.13
CA VAL A 251 9.82 -2.79 -20.06
C VAL A 251 8.68 -2.58 -21.05
N ALA A 252 8.16 -3.66 -21.64
CA ALA A 252 7.12 -3.53 -22.65
C ALA A 252 5.88 -2.82 -22.09
N ILE A 253 5.43 -1.76 -22.77
CA ILE A 253 4.27 -0.97 -22.33
C ILE A 253 3.03 -1.39 -23.13
N PRO A 254 1.95 -1.82 -22.47
CA PRO A 254 0.71 -2.21 -23.15
C PRO A 254 0.10 -1.06 -23.97
N PRO A 255 -0.64 -1.35 -25.05
CA PRO A 255 -1.46 -0.35 -25.75
C PRO A 255 -2.38 0.44 -24.83
N MET A 256 -2.56 1.74 -25.08
CA MET A 256 -3.51 2.57 -24.33
C MET A 256 -3.28 2.51 -22.80
N SER A 257 -2.04 2.74 -22.37
CA SER A 257 -1.64 2.71 -20.96
C SER A 257 -0.52 3.70 -20.64
N VAL A 258 -0.28 3.98 -19.37
CA VAL A 258 0.82 4.81 -18.89
C VAL A 258 1.57 4.05 -17.81
N LEU A 259 2.88 3.85 -18.01
CA LEU A 259 3.71 3.10 -17.08
C LEU A 259 4.86 3.96 -16.58
N LYS A 260 5.16 3.88 -15.28
CA LYS A 260 6.37 4.46 -14.71
C LYS A 260 7.54 3.50 -14.89
N VAL A 261 8.57 3.94 -15.58
CA VAL A 261 9.70 3.11 -16.05
C VAL A 261 10.98 3.50 -15.30
N PRO A 262 11.69 2.52 -14.70
CA PRO A 262 13.00 2.75 -14.09
C PRO A 262 14.07 3.05 -15.14
N PHE A 263 15.02 3.91 -14.79
CA PHE A 263 16.24 4.16 -15.55
C PHE A 263 17.42 4.44 -14.60
N SER A 264 18.64 4.29 -15.10
CA SER A 264 19.87 4.55 -14.33
C SER A 264 20.37 5.96 -14.58
N ILE A 265 20.95 6.61 -13.59
CA ILE A 265 21.58 7.95 -13.70
C ILE A 265 23.04 7.80 -13.28
N ALA A 266 23.97 8.40 -14.03
CA ALA A 266 25.39 8.34 -13.68
C ALA A 266 25.68 9.06 -12.35
N SER A 267 26.67 8.58 -11.60
CA SER A 267 27.22 9.34 -10.47
C SER A 267 27.93 10.61 -10.95
N VAL A 268 28.01 11.62 -10.08
CA VAL A 268 28.81 12.83 -10.33
C VAL A 268 30.19 12.70 -9.68
N SER A 269 31.18 13.44 -10.21
CA SER A 269 32.51 13.52 -9.61
C SER A 269 32.49 14.32 -8.30
N LYS A 270 33.38 13.97 -7.36
CA LYS A 270 33.51 14.62 -6.03
C LYS A 270 33.79 16.13 -6.07
N GLU A 271 34.18 16.67 -7.22
CA GLU A 271 34.60 18.06 -7.39
C GLU A 271 33.47 19.00 -7.83
N THR A 272 32.23 18.52 -8.02
CA THR A 272 31.13 19.42 -8.41
C THR A 272 30.74 20.34 -7.25
N THR A 273 30.67 21.65 -7.52
CA THR A 273 30.22 22.69 -6.58
C THR A 273 28.82 23.21 -6.89
N LEU A 274 28.15 22.61 -7.89
CA LEU A 274 26.81 23.00 -8.30
C LEU A 274 25.80 22.62 -7.20
N GLU A 275 24.81 23.47 -6.95
CA GLU A 275 23.68 23.17 -6.06
C GLU A 275 22.59 22.36 -6.77
N THR A 276 22.46 22.54 -8.09
CA THR A 276 21.51 21.83 -8.95
C THR A 276 22.17 21.44 -10.26
N VAL A 277 21.73 20.33 -10.83
CA VAL A 277 22.21 19.81 -12.12
C VAL A 277 21.03 19.40 -13.00
N GLU A 278 21.15 19.64 -14.30
CA GLU A 278 20.15 19.24 -15.28
C GLU A 278 20.42 17.82 -15.78
N LEU A 279 19.43 16.95 -15.63
CA LEU A 279 19.38 15.61 -16.19
C LEU A 279 18.59 15.63 -17.49
N GLN A 280 19.23 15.24 -18.60
CA GLN A 280 18.57 15.10 -19.88
C GLN A 280 18.13 13.65 -20.12
N LEU A 281 16.85 13.45 -20.40
CA LEU A 281 16.26 12.15 -20.70
C LEU A 281 15.81 12.09 -22.15
N LYS A 282 16.16 11.01 -22.84
CA LYS A 282 15.79 10.76 -24.25
C LYS A 282 15.16 9.36 -24.35
N LEU A 283 13.91 9.28 -24.78
CA LEU A 283 13.22 8.02 -25.09
C LEU A 283 13.52 7.65 -26.54
N LYS A 284 14.09 6.47 -26.76
CA LYS A 284 14.42 5.96 -28.09
C LYS A 284 13.60 4.72 -28.43
N ASN A 285 13.16 4.62 -29.68
CA ASN A 285 12.53 3.40 -30.19
C ASN A 285 13.56 2.32 -30.53
N ASN A 286 13.09 1.18 -31.04
CA ASN A 286 13.94 0.06 -31.46
C ASN A 286 14.88 0.36 -32.65
N LYS A 287 14.70 1.49 -33.33
CA LYS A 287 15.57 1.99 -34.40
C LYS A 287 16.53 3.09 -33.90
N SER A 288 16.58 3.32 -32.58
CA SER A 288 17.36 4.37 -31.95
C SER A 288 16.91 5.81 -32.28
N GLU A 289 15.71 5.98 -32.85
CA GLU A 289 15.13 7.29 -33.11
C GLU A 289 14.60 7.88 -31.80
N ILE A 290 14.90 9.16 -31.55
CA ILE A 290 14.42 9.87 -30.36
C ILE A 290 12.94 10.21 -30.54
N ILE A 291 12.10 9.66 -29.68
CA ILE A 291 10.64 9.81 -29.70
C ILE A 291 10.17 10.91 -28.75
N SER A 292 10.87 11.10 -27.63
CA SER A 292 10.51 12.09 -26.62
C SER A 292 11.74 12.49 -25.81
N ASN A 293 11.80 13.74 -25.38
CA ASN A 293 12.86 14.27 -24.53
C ASN A 293 12.26 14.92 -23.29
N GLN A 294 12.97 14.88 -22.18
CA GLN A 294 12.58 15.54 -20.93
C GLN A 294 13.81 16.06 -20.21
N LEU A 295 13.75 17.30 -19.72
CA LEU A 295 14.73 17.88 -18.80
C LEU A 295 14.21 17.78 -17.37
N VAL A 296 15.07 17.39 -16.44
CA VAL A 296 14.74 17.27 -15.01
C VAL A 296 15.87 17.90 -14.20
N ASN A 297 15.52 18.83 -13.31
CA ASN A 297 16.49 19.40 -12.37
C ASN A 297 16.63 18.48 -11.15
N LEU A 298 17.86 18.19 -10.75
CA LEU A 298 18.20 17.41 -9.57
C LEU A 298 19.04 18.26 -8.60
N ASP A 299 18.71 18.18 -7.32
CA ASP A 299 19.53 18.79 -6.27
C ASP A 299 20.85 18.01 -6.13
N VAL A 300 21.93 18.74 -5.92
CA VAL A 300 23.24 18.20 -5.52
C VAL A 300 23.48 18.55 -4.07
N LYS A 301 23.74 17.53 -3.25
CA LYS A 301 23.91 17.66 -1.80
C LYS A 301 25.14 16.88 -1.33
N THR A 302 25.60 17.20 -0.13
CA THR A 302 26.46 16.27 0.62
C THR A 302 25.62 15.22 1.32
N LYS A 303 26.12 13.99 1.47
CA LYS A 303 25.48 12.96 2.32
C LYS A 303 25.31 13.36 3.79
N HIS A 304 25.92 14.48 4.20
CA HIS A 304 25.83 15.06 5.55
C HIS A 304 24.70 16.11 5.73
N GLN A 305 23.97 16.42 4.67
CA GLN A 305 22.72 17.19 4.68
C GLN A 305 21.52 16.26 4.57
N HIS A 306 20.32 16.74 4.90
CA HIS A 306 19.09 16.01 4.62
C HIS A 306 18.99 15.69 3.13
N HIS A 307 18.77 14.42 2.79
CA HIS A 307 18.80 13.97 1.40
C HIS A 307 17.84 12.82 1.12
N LYS A 308 17.46 12.67 -0.16
CA LYS A 308 16.72 11.52 -0.69
C LYS A 308 17.66 10.47 -1.27
N LYS A 309 17.33 9.20 -1.09
CA LYS A 309 17.92 8.07 -1.82
C LYS A 309 16.83 7.26 -2.51
N THR A 310 17.17 6.68 -3.66
CA THR A 310 16.29 5.80 -4.44
C THR A 310 16.86 4.39 -4.52
N PHE A 311 15.98 3.40 -4.65
CA PHE A 311 16.35 1.99 -4.80
C PHE A 311 15.31 1.25 -5.66
N ILE A 312 15.66 0.06 -6.16
CA ILE A 312 14.70 -0.83 -6.84
C ILE A 312 14.07 -1.75 -5.79
N SER A 313 12.76 -1.70 -5.66
CA SER A 313 12.02 -2.59 -4.77
C SER A 313 12.01 -4.02 -5.32
N ALA A 314 12.30 -5.00 -4.47
CA ALA A 314 12.21 -6.42 -4.80
C ALA A 314 10.76 -6.93 -4.87
N ILE A 315 9.80 -6.13 -4.39
CA ILE A 315 8.38 -6.51 -4.35
C ILE A 315 7.76 -6.49 -5.75
N ASP A 316 8.03 -5.45 -6.54
CA ASP A 316 7.42 -5.21 -7.85
C ASP A 316 8.38 -4.58 -8.89
N GLY A 317 9.69 -4.50 -8.61
CA GLY A 317 10.69 -3.97 -9.54
C GLY A 317 10.63 -2.45 -9.79
N SER A 318 9.78 -1.73 -9.05
CA SER A 318 9.64 -0.28 -9.16
C SER A 318 10.77 0.48 -8.46
N VAL A 319 10.98 1.74 -8.86
CA VAL A 319 11.87 2.65 -8.10
C VAL A 319 11.08 3.26 -6.95
N GLN A 320 11.54 3.01 -5.73
CA GLN A 320 11.06 3.68 -4.52
C GLN A 320 12.13 4.61 -3.97
N TYR A 321 11.76 5.47 -3.03
CA TYR A 321 12.69 6.37 -2.35
C TYR A 321 12.47 6.38 -0.84
N TYR A 322 13.46 6.89 -0.12
CA TYR A 322 13.37 7.25 1.28
C TYR A 322 14.24 8.48 1.53
N SER A 323 14.05 9.14 2.67
CA SER A 323 14.80 10.35 3.05
C SER A 323 15.53 10.17 4.36
N VAL A 324 16.60 10.94 4.55
CA VAL A 324 17.53 10.74 5.65
C VAL A 324 17.83 12.08 6.32
N ALA A 325 17.73 12.13 7.65
CA ALA A 325 18.39 13.14 8.46
C ALA A 325 19.70 12.51 9.00
N PRO A 326 20.85 12.79 8.38
CA PRO A 326 22.09 12.10 8.70
C PRO A 326 22.65 12.54 10.04
N SER A 327 23.52 11.72 10.62
CA SER A 327 24.20 12.10 11.85
C SER A 327 25.11 13.32 11.65
N THR A 328 25.19 14.18 12.67
CA THR A 328 26.17 15.27 12.70
C THR A 328 27.59 14.79 12.98
N ASN A 329 27.76 13.61 13.57
CA ASN A 329 29.07 13.02 13.82
C ASN A 329 29.49 12.15 12.62
N LYS A 330 30.53 12.59 11.91
CA LYS A 330 30.99 11.98 10.65
C LYS A 330 31.95 10.79 10.87
N ASP A 331 32.58 10.72 12.04
CA ASP A 331 33.70 9.81 12.31
C ASP A 331 33.29 8.59 13.16
N SER A 332 32.13 8.66 13.80
CA SER A 332 31.62 7.56 14.62
C SER A 332 31.08 6.41 13.77
N LYS A 333 31.70 5.23 13.92
CA LYS A 333 31.21 3.97 13.37
C LYS A 333 30.16 3.35 14.29
N LYS A 334 29.25 2.54 13.73
CA LYS A 334 28.22 1.79 14.46
C LYS A 334 27.33 2.69 15.34
N GLN A 335 26.84 3.77 14.76
CA GLN A 335 25.87 4.65 15.40
C GLN A 335 24.48 3.99 15.49
N ALA A 336 23.54 4.66 16.15
CA ALA A 336 22.14 4.24 16.13
C ALA A 336 21.47 4.49 14.76
N LEU A 337 20.37 3.77 14.54
CA LEU A 337 19.47 4.01 13.42
C LEU A 337 18.05 4.23 13.96
N PHE A 338 17.40 5.31 13.54
CA PHE A 338 16.00 5.57 13.84
C PHE A 338 15.18 5.39 12.57
N LEU A 339 14.37 4.34 12.50
CA LEU A 339 13.39 4.17 11.44
C LEU A 339 12.16 5.02 11.81
N SER A 340 11.92 6.10 11.07
CA SER A 340 10.81 7.02 11.29
C SER A 340 9.73 6.87 10.22
N VAL A 341 8.65 6.17 10.55
CA VAL A 341 7.54 5.94 9.63
C VAL A 341 6.58 7.14 9.64
N HIS A 342 6.19 7.61 8.46
CA HIS A 342 5.45 8.86 8.27
C HIS A 342 3.93 8.78 8.49
N GLY A 343 3.33 9.92 8.78
CA GLY A 343 1.88 10.14 8.89
C GLY A 343 1.15 10.09 7.54
N ALA A 344 -0.18 10.10 7.56
CA ALA A 344 -0.98 10.06 6.34
C ALA A 344 -0.75 11.34 5.52
N SER A 345 -0.51 11.16 4.21
CA SER A 345 -0.18 12.22 3.25
C SER A 345 1.19 12.89 3.41
N VAL A 346 2.02 12.45 4.35
CA VAL A 346 3.34 13.04 4.56
C VAL A 346 4.36 12.38 3.62
N GLU A 347 5.10 13.18 2.86
CA GLU A 347 6.24 12.67 2.11
C GLU A 347 7.42 12.32 3.02
N ALA A 348 8.20 11.31 2.64
CA ALA A 348 9.44 10.94 3.35
C ALA A 348 10.40 12.13 3.58
N VAL A 349 10.49 13.04 2.61
CA VAL A 349 11.32 14.26 2.73
C VAL A 349 10.85 15.13 3.88
N ASN A 350 9.54 15.37 3.95
CA ASN A 350 8.93 16.18 5.00
C ASN A 350 9.05 15.50 6.36
N GLN A 351 8.91 14.17 6.42
CA GLN A 351 9.16 13.38 7.62
C GLN A 351 10.60 13.53 8.11
N ALA A 352 11.61 13.38 7.23
CA ALA A 352 13.02 13.51 7.61
C ALA A 352 13.37 14.95 8.03
N ASN A 353 12.83 15.96 7.35
CA ASN A 353 13.06 17.38 7.65
C ASN A 353 12.42 17.83 8.97
N ALA A 354 11.44 17.08 9.50
CA ALA A 354 10.87 17.34 10.82
C ALA A 354 11.82 16.98 11.98
N TYR A 355 12.92 16.28 11.70
CA TYR A 355 13.95 15.93 12.69
C TYR A 355 15.18 16.82 12.59
N GLU A 356 15.63 17.30 13.74
CA GLU A 356 17.00 17.78 13.89
C GLU A 356 17.99 16.62 13.77
N LYS A 357 19.13 16.87 13.14
CA LYS A 357 20.20 15.87 12.99
C LYS A 357 20.76 15.47 14.36
N LYS A 358 20.90 14.16 14.60
CA LYS A 358 21.40 13.62 15.87
C LYS A 358 22.91 13.35 15.80
N ASN A 359 23.64 13.56 16.88
CA ASN A 359 25.09 13.27 16.91
C ASN A 359 25.44 11.80 17.15
N TRP A 360 24.44 10.93 17.35
CA TRP A 360 24.63 9.52 17.73
C TRP A 360 23.85 8.53 16.86
N GLY A 361 23.22 8.99 15.77
CA GLY A 361 22.49 8.13 14.85
C GLY A 361 21.88 8.85 13.66
N ASN A 362 21.44 8.05 12.69
CA ASN A 362 20.80 8.53 11.46
C ASN A 362 19.29 8.29 11.56
N VAL A 363 18.47 9.28 11.20
CA VAL A 363 17.02 9.09 11.04
C VAL A 363 16.74 8.75 9.58
N VAL A 364 16.00 7.67 9.34
CA VAL A 364 15.64 7.18 8.01
C VAL A 364 14.12 7.13 7.90
N ALA A 365 13.57 7.83 6.92
CA ALA A 365 12.15 7.97 6.67
C ALA A 365 11.74 7.27 5.36
N PRO A 366 11.17 6.04 5.41
CA PRO A 366 10.61 5.35 4.24
C PRO A 366 9.39 6.08 3.66
N THR A 367 8.98 5.76 2.44
CA THR A 367 7.83 6.40 1.71
C THR A 367 6.52 5.63 1.75
N ASN A 368 6.54 4.40 2.26
CA ASN A 368 5.34 3.56 2.36
C ASN A 368 4.65 3.36 1.01
N ARG A 369 5.36 3.19 -0.11
CA ARG A 369 4.88 3.26 -1.51
C ARG A 369 4.36 4.64 -1.94
N ARG A 370 3.33 5.13 -1.26
CA ARG A 370 2.62 6.38 -1.51
C ARG A 370 2.21 7.02 -0.18
N PRO A 371 1.84 8.30 -0.16
CA PRO A 371 1.63 9.04 1.10
C PRO A 371 0.61 8.43 2.10
N PHE A 372 -0.28 7.52 1.67
CA PHE A 372 -1.18 6.77 2.56
C PHE A 372 -0.84 5.28 2.71
N GLY A 373 -0.01 4.76 1.79
CA GLY A 373 0.84 3.58 1.94
C GLY A 373 0.33 2.37 2.69
N PHE A 374 -0.96 2.04 2.57
CA PHE A 374 -1.54 0.90 3.28
C PHE A 374 -1.46 1.01 4.81
N ALA A 375 -1.31 2.21 5.35
CA ALA A 375 -1.11 2.45 6.78
C ALA A 375 0.06 1.66 7.40
N TRP A 376 1.11 1.36 6.62
CA TRP A 376 2.27 0.54 7.06
C TRP A 376 1.95 -0.95 7.28
N GLU A 377 0.73 -1.39 6.96
CA GLU A 377 0.35 -2.79 6.85
C GLU A 377 0.63 -3.32 5.42
N ASP A 378 0.40 -4.61 5.16
CA ASP A 378 0.56 -5.23 3.83
C ASP A 378 1.88 -4.82 3.11
N TRP A 379 1.80 -4.12 1.97
CA TRP A 379 2.97 -3.63 1.22
C TRP A 379 3.75 -2.55 1.95
N GLY A 380 3.08 -1.72 2.73
CA GLY A 380 3.71 -0.66 3.50
C GLY A 380 4.72 -1.18 4.54
N ARG A 381 4.38 -2.33 5.13
CA ARG A 381 5.29 -3.08 6.01
C ARG A 381 6.55 -3.51 5.29
N LEU A 382 6.39 -4.08 4.09
CA LEU A 382 7.50 -4.59 3.32
C LEU A 382 8.43 -3.44 2.88
N ASP A 383 7.89 -2.27 2.55
CA ASP A 383 8.69 -1.07 2.26
C ASP A 383 9.51 -0.61 3.45
N ALA A 384 8.93 -0.60 4.65
CA ALA A 384 9.68 -0.27 5.86
C ALA A 384 10.86 -1.24 6.07
N LEU A 385 10.67 -2.53 5.77
CA LEU A 385 11.72 -3.54 5.87
C LEU A 385 12.77 -3.44 4.77
N GLU A 386 12.41 -3.13 3.53
CA GLU A 386 13.36 -2.89 2.43
C GLU A 386 14.25 -1.69 2.75
N VAL A 387 13.65 -0.59 3.22
CA VAL A 387 14.40 0.62 3.63
C VAL A 387 15.25 0.35 4.86
N LEU A 388 14.76 -0.40 5.85
CA LEU A 388 15.58 -0.79 7.00
C LEU A 388 16.79 -1.64 6.57
N ALA A 389 16.60 -2.59 5.64
CA ALA A 389 17.68 -3.42 5.12
C ALA A 389 18.72 -2.59 4.36
N ASP A 390 18.28 -1.70 3.48
CA ASP A 390 19.17 -0.81 2.70
C ASP A 390 19.93 0.15 3.62
N ALA A 391 19.24 0.76 4.59
CA ALA A 391 19.86 1.63 5.59
C ALA A 391 20.89 0.89 6.44
N LYS A 392 20.63 -0.35 6.85
CA LYS A 392 21.61 -1.17 7.58
C LYS A 392 22.84 -1.47 6.74
N SER A 393 22.67 -1.73 5.45
CA SER A 393 23.76 -1.96 4.51
C SER A 393 24.65 -0.71 4.34
N ILE A 394 24.02 0.46 4.20
CA ILE A 394 24.70 1.74 3.94
C ILE A 394 25.36 2.31 5.20
N TYR A 395 24.62 2.41 6.30
CA TYR A 395 25.06 3.12 7.51
C TYR A 395 25.73 2.21 8.54
N GLN A 396 25.61 0.88 8.38
CA GLN A 396 26.19 -0.12 9.28
C GLN A 396 25.98 0.24 10.77
N PRO A 397 24.73 0.48 11.20
CA PRO A 397 24.44 0.89 12.56
C PRO A 397 24.83 -0.21 13.55
N ASN A 398 24.96 0.13 14.83
CA ASN A 398 25.03 -0.89 15.86
C ASN A 398 23.73 -1.72 15.82
N PRO A 399 23.80 -3.04 15.61
CA PRO A 399 22.60 -3.89 15.47
C PRO A 399 21.71 -3.88 16.72
N THR A 400 22.25 -3.54 17.89
CA THR A 400 21.47 -3.44 19.13
C THR A 400 20.88 -2.04 19.38
N LYS A 401 21.12 -1.07 18.49
CA LYS A 401 20.65 0.33 18.61
C LYS A 401 19.83 0.76 17.38
N ILE A 402 18.84 -0.04 17.05
CA ILE A 402 17.85 0.26 16.01
C ILE A 402 16.53 0.58 16.71
N TYR A 403 15.95 1.74 16.42
CA TYR A 403 14.73 2.23 17.08
C TYR A 403 13.65 2.54 16.05
N LEU A 404 12.40 2.50 16.47
CA LEU A 404 11.23 2.76 15.61
C LEU A 404 10.38 3.89 16.18
N THR A 405 9.96 4.83 15.35
CA THR A 405 9.06 5.92 15.74
C THR A 405 8.24 6.42 14.57
N GLY A 406 7.22 7.24 14.83
CA GLY A 406 6.37 7.84 13.82
C GLY A 406 5.17 8.55 14.43
N HIS A 407 4.51 9.39 13.64
CA HIS A 407 3.37 10.20 14.08
C HIS A 407 2.10 9.89 13.28
N SER A 408 0.92 9.92 13.93
CA SER A 408 -0.39 9.70 13.28
C SER A 408 -0.47 8.29 12.65
N MET A 409 -0.65 8.18 11.33
CA MET A 409 -0.49 6.90 10.60
C MET A 409 0.87 6.26 10.82
N GLY A 410 1.93 7.06 11.00
CA GLY A 410 3.26 6.57 11.39
C GLY A 410 3.32 6.10 12.84
N GLY A 411 2.54 6.70 13.73
CA GLY A 411 2.36 6.20 15.09
C GLY A 411 1.65 4.84 15.10
N HIS A 412 0.64 4.67 14.23
CA HIS A 412 0.04 3.36 13.95
C HIS A 412 1.05 2.36 13.37
N GLY A 413 1.82 2.77 12.36
CA GLY A 413 2.90 1.95 11.82
C GLY A 413 3.94 1.55 12.86
N THR A 414 4.22 2.43 13.84
CA THR A 414 5.12 2.14 14.96
C THR A 414 4.57 1.06 15.88
N TRP A 415 3.28 1.15 16.25
CA TRP A 415 2.60 0.08 16.97
C TRP A 415 2.64 -1.23 16.19
N TYR A 416 2.17 -1.21 14.95
CA TYR A 416 2.04 -2.39 14.11
C TYR A 416 3.39 -3.09 13.84
N LEU A 417 4.39 -2.35 13.35
CA LEU A 417 5.71 -2.92 13.05
C LEU A 417 6.44 -3.41 14.30
N GLY A 418 6.29 -2.69 15.42
CA GLY A 418 6.84 -3.12 16.71
C GLY A 418 6.24 -4.46 17.15
N ALA A 419 4.91 -4.56 17.20
CA ALA A 419 4.25 -5.81 17.55
C ALA A 419 4.57 -6.94 16.55
N THR A 420 4.69 -6.64 15.26
CA THR A 420 4.94 -7.64 14.22
C THR A 420 6.39 -8.15 14.23
N TYR A 421 7.36 -7.29 14.53
CA TYR A 421 8.80 -7.59 14.49
C TYR A 421 9.49 -7.25 15.80
N PRO A 422 9.17 -7.96 16.89
CA PRO A 422 9.59 -7.54 18.22
C PRO A 422 11.11 -7.66 18.45
N ASP A 423 11.81 -8.40 17.59
CA ASP A 423 13.26 -8.63 17.64
C ASP A 423 14.09 -7.70 16.73
N LYS A 424 13.46 -6.75 16.02
CA LYS A 424 14.16 -5.82 15.12
C LYS A 424 14.52 -4.49 15.77
N PHE A 425 13.89 -4.14 16.88
CA PHE A 425 13.98 -2.82 17.49
C PHE A 425 14.34 -2.92 18.97
N ALA A 426 15.27 -2.10 19.40
CA ALA A 426 15.68 -1.97 20.79
C ALA A 426 14.62 -1.25 21.65
N SER A 427 13.81 -0.39 21.03
CA SER A 427 12.69 0.33 21.64
C SER A 427 11.88 1.04 20.56
N ILE A 428 10.61 1.34 20.86
CA ILE A 428 9.70 2.04 19.97
C ILE A 428 9.07 3.27 20.63
N ALA A 429 8.71 4.27 19.82
CA ALA A 429 8.00 5.47 20.27
C ALA A 429 6.86 5.84 19.31
N PRO A 430 5.64 5.28 19.52
CA PRO A 430 4.45 5.67 18.77
C PRO A 430 3.94 7.04 19.24
N CYS A 431 3.86 7.99 18.31
CA CYS A 431 3.36 9.34 18.57
C CYS A 431 1.99 9.56 17.93
N ALA A 432 1.01 10.05 18.68
CA ALA A 432 -0.33 10.37 18.20
C ALA A 432 -0.97 9.26 17.33
N GLY A 433 -0.70 7.98 17.64
CA GLY A 433 -1.01 6.84 16.77
C GLY A 433 -2.09 5.93 17.34
N TYR A 434 -2.74 5.15 16.45
CA TYR A 434 -3.74 4.14 16.81
C TYR A 434 -3.17 2.73 16.64
N PRO A 435 -3.35 1.81 17.61
CA PRO A 435 -2.78 0.46 17.53
C PRO A 435 -3.48 -0.40 16.46
N ASP A 436 -4.80 -0.26 16.30
CA ASP A 436 -5.60 -1.05 15.37
C ASP A 436 -6.42 -0.13 14.43
N LEU A 437 -6.27 -0.35 13.12
CA LEU A 437 -6.87 0.49 12.08
C LEU A 437 -8.40 0.38 12.05
N ILE A 438 -8.95 -0.82 12.21
CA ILE A 438 -10.40 -1.03 12.14
C ILE A 438 -11.06 -0.44 13.37
N ALA A 439 -10.50 -0.70 14.56
CA ALA A 439 -10.99 -0.07 15.80
C ALA A 439 -10.95 1.45 15.72
N TYR A 440 -9.88 2.03 15.14
CA TYR A 440 -9.80 3.48 14.92
C TYR A 440 -10.91 3.99 13.99
N ARG A 441 -11.14 3.32 12.85
CA ARG A 441 -12.22 3.65 11.91
C ARG A 441 -13.60 3.58 12.56
N ASP A 442 -13.87 2.49 13.27
CA ASP A 442 -15.15 2.26 13.95
C ASP A 442 -15.41 3.31 15.05
N SER A 443 -14.34 3.84 15.66
CA SER A 443 -14.47 4.87 16.66
C SER A 443 -15.06 6.18 16.13
N PHE A 444 -14.87 6.51 14.85
CA PHE A 444 -15.50 7.69 14.24
C PHE A 444 -17.01 7.53 14.13
N LEU A 445 -17.47 6.34 13.75
CA LEU A 445 -18.89 6.03 13.70
C LEU A 445 -19.49 6.09 15.11
N LYS A 446 -18.87 5.41 16.08
CA LYS A 446 -19.31 5.41 17.48
C LYS A 446 -19.46 6.84 18.03
N LYS A 447 -18.43 7.68 17.87
CA LYS A 447 -18.48 9.08 18.28
C LYS A 447 -19.55 9.89 17.56
N THR A 448 -19.75 9.60 16.28
CA THR A 448 -20.81 10.27 15.52
C THR A 448 -22.17 9.94 16.11
N LEU A 449 -22.43 8.68 16.47
CA LEU A 449 -23.68 8.23 17.09
C LEU A 449 -23.91 8.78 18.51
N GLU A 450 -22.88 9.28 19.19
CA GLU A 450 -22.97 9.94 20.50
C GLU A 450 -23.42 11.42 20.39
N LEU A 451 -23.52 11.98 19.18
CA LEU A 451 -23.98 13.36 18.99
C LEU A 451 -25.49 13.53 19.28
N PRO A 452 -25.94 14.74 19.68
CA PRO A 452 -27.36 15.05 19.78
C PRO A 452 -28.13 14.77 18.48
N GLN A 453 -29.39 14.34 18.60
CA GLN A 453 -30.20 13.90 17.46
C GLN A 453 -30.39 14.98 16.39
N ASP A 454 -30.41 16.27 16.75
CA ASP A 454 -30.50 17.37 15.78
C ASP A 454 -29.24 17.47 14.91
N GLN A 455 -28.06 17.21 15.49
CA GLN A 455 -26.80 17.16 14.76
C GLN A 455 -26.66 15.91 13.88
N LEU A 456 -27.13 14.76 14.37
CA LEU A 456 -27.22 13.53 13.57
C LEU A 456 -28.12 13.73 12.35
N THR A 457 -29.29 14.34 12.55
CA THR A 457 -30.26 14.61 11.48
C THR A 457 -29.69 15.58 10.43
N LYS A 458 -28.94 16.62 10.85
CA LYS A 458 -28.21 17.51 9.93
C LYS A 458 -27.16 16.78 9.08
N ARG A 459 -26.67 15.62 9.54
CA ARG A 459 -25.76 14.73 8.81
C ARG A 459 -26.49 13.65 8.01
N GLY A 460 -27.83 13.66 7.98
CA GLY A 460 -28.67 12.63 7.34
C GLY A 460 -28.80 11.34 8.14
N ILE A 461 -28.38 11.32 9.41
CA ILE A 461 -28.51 10.17 10.30
C ILE A 461 -29.79 10.34 11.12
N THR A 462 -30.91 9.80 10.64
CA THR A 462 -32.20 9.80 11.35
C THR A 462 -32.24 8.73 12.43
N PRO A 463 -33.23 8.74 13.34
CA PRO A 463 -33.41 7.66 14.33
C PRO A 463 -33.49 6.26 13.69
N GLU A 464 -34.09 6.13 12.52
CA GLU A 464 -34.16 4.87 11.77
C GLU A 464 -32.77 4.41 11.30
N VAL A 465 -31.90 5.36 10.90
CA VAL A 465 -30.50 5.08 10.55
C VAL A 465 -29.73 4.58 11.76
N VAL A 466 -29.91 5.25 12.91
CA VAL A 466 -29.26 4.85 14.16
C VAL A 466 -29.71 3.45 14.55
N ASN A 467 -31.01 3.15 14.49
CA ASN A 467 -31.54 1.82 14.77
C ASN A 467 -30.95 0.76 13.82
N ARG A 468 -30.82 1.07 12.54
CA ARG A 468 -30.20 0.18 11.55
C ARG A 468 -28.72 -0.06 11.85
N ILE A 469 -27.96 0.98 12.17
CA ILE A 469 -26.53 0.86 12.51
C ILE A 469 -26.33 0.04 13.80
N ASN A 470 -27.22 0.22 14.79
CA ASN A 470 -27.19 -0.52 16.05
C ASN A 470 -27.79 -1.92 15.97
N THR A 471 -28.43 -2.29 14.85
CA THR A 471 -28.99 -3.63 14.68
C THR A 471 -27.83 -4.63 14.58
N PRO A 472 -27.71 -5.59 15.50
CA PRO A 472 -26.61 -6.53 15.50
C PRO A 472 -26.66 -7.40 14.24
N TYR A 473 -25.59 -7.38 13.46
CA TYR A 473 -25.42 -8.25 12.31
C TYR A 473 -24.72 -9.54 12.75
N ILE A 474 -25.33 -10.69 12.49
CA ILE A 474 -24.72 -11.99 12.72
C ILE A 474 -23.97 -12.39 11.45
N GLU A 475 -22.65 -12.41 11.55
CA GLU A 475 -21.76 -12.82 10.47
C GLU A 475 -21.91 -14.31 10.14
N THR A 476 -21.94 -14.62 8.85
CA THR A 476 -21.86 -16.00 8.35
C THR A 476 -20.47 -16.61 8.59
N GLU A 477 -20.37 -17.94 8.54
CA GLU A 477 -19.07 -18.63 8.68
C GLU A 477 -18.09 -18.26 7.56
N VAL A 478 -18.59 -17.97 6.36
CA VAL A 478 -17.80 -17.46 5.24
C VAL A 478 -17.21 -16.08 5.58
N GLU A 479 -18.01 -15.15 6.09
CA GLU A 479 -17.53 -13.81 6.49
C GLU A 479 -16.52 -13.87 7.63
N LYS A 480 -16.73 -14.74 8.63
CA LYS A 480 -15.77 -14.97 9.71
C LYS A 480 -14.43 -15.47 9.16
N LEU A 481 -14.46 -16.44 8.24
CA LEU A 481 -13.24 -16.96 7.60
C LEU A 481 -12.53 -15.88 6.78
N MET A 482 -13.28 -15.05 6.04
CA MET A 482 -12.70 -13.90 5.31
C MET A 482 -11.99 -12.96 6.27
N LYS A 483 -12.67 -12.50 7.33
CA LYS A 483 -12.09 -11.60 8.34
C LYS A 483 -10.86 -12.17 9.01
N ARG A 484 -10.81 -13.50 9.20
CA ARG A 484 -9.64 -14.20 9.75
C ARG A 484 -8.37 -13.96 8.93
N ALA A 485 -8.45 -13.82 7.60
CA ALA A 485 -7.29 -13.50 6.77
C ALA A 485 -6.64 -12.15 7.13
N GLY A 486 -7.34 -11.26 7.85
CA GLY A 486 -6.82 -9.99 8.36
C GLY A 486 -6.14 -10.05 9.72
N THR A 487 -6.05 -11.20 10.38
CA THR A 487 -5.42 -11.35 11.71
C THR A 487 -4.00 -10.76 11.79
N PRO A 488 -3.12 -10.87 10.77
CA PRO A 488 -1.80 -10.23 10.82
C PRO A 488 -1.86 -8.71 11.05
N SER A 489 -2.92 -8.04 10.58
CA SER A 489 -3.19 -6.61 10.77
C SER A 489 -4.04 -6.30 12.02
N ARG A 490 -4.12 -7.21 12.99
CA ARG A 490 -4.83 -6.99 14.26
C ARG A 490 -3.84 -6.82 15.40
N THR A 491 -3.14 -5.69 15.42
CA THR A 491 -2.05 -5.38 16.37
C THR A 491 -2.39 -5.67 17.83
N LEU A 492 -3.64 -5.41 18.26
CA LEU A 492 -4.07 -5.67 19.63
C LEU A 492 -4.10 -7.17 19.99
N LYS A 493 -4.23 -8.06 19.01
CA LYS A 493 -4.05 -9.51 19.23
C LYS A 493 -2.59 -9.90 19.44
N LEU A 494 -1.64 -9.05 19.05
CA LEU A 494 -0.19 -9.27 19.17
C LEU A 494 0.43 -8.44 20.30
N ILE A 495 -0.39 -7.82 21.15
CA ILE A 495 0.03 -6.78 22.10
C ILE A 495 1.12 -7.24 23.09
N ARG A 496 1.17 -8.54 23.41
CA ARG A 496 2.17 -9.09 24.32
C ARG A 496 3.60 -9.10 23.74
N ASN A 497 3.75 -8.97 22.43
CA ASN A 497 5.05 -8.82 21.78
C ASN A 497 5.80 -7.55 22.23
N TYR A 498 5.13 -6.57 22.85
CA TYR A 498 5.81 -5.39 23.39
C TYR A 498 6.73 -5.71 24.58
N LEU A 499 6.56 -6.84 25.29
CA LEU A 499 7.40 -7.25 26.43
C LEU A 499 8.92 -7.31 26.15
N HIS A 500 9.30 -7.27 24.88
CA HIS A 500 10.67 -7.45 24.39
C HIS A 500 11.52 -6.19 24.58
N TYR A 501 10.89 -5.01 24.64
CA TYR A 501 11.60 -3.73 24.64
C TYR A 501 10.80 -2.63 25.32
N GLY A 502 11.41 -1.45 25.48
CA GLY A 502 10.71 -0.29 26.03
C GLY A 502 9.78 0.41 25.03
N VAL A 503 8.65 0.91 25.51
CA VAL A 503 7.66 1.67 24.72
C VAL A 503 7.51 3.11 25.25
N TYR A 504 7.69 4.12 24.40
CA TYR A 504 7.39 5.52 24.74
C TYR A 504 6.14 6.01 24.01
N VAL A 505 5.04 6.22 24.73
CA VAL A 505 3.79 6.76 24.17
C VAL A 505 3.76 8.28 24.31
N LEU A 506 3.72 8.97 23.18
CA LEU A 506 3.60 10.44 23.11
C LEU A 506 2.27 10.83 22.45
N HIS A 507 1.49 11.72 23.07
CA HIS A 507 0.23 12.18 22.48
C HIS A 507 -0.04 13.65 22.82
N GLY A 508 -0.74 14.39 21.96
CA GLY A 508 -1.22 15.72 22.32
C GLY A 508 -2.46 15.65 23.20
N GLU A 509 -2.55 16.46 24.25
CA GLU A 509 -3.70 16.46 25.17
C GLU A 509 -5.04 16.73 24.46
N LYS A 510 -5.04 17.68 23.50
CA LYS A 510 -6.20 18.18 22.76
C LYS A 510 -6.30 17.65 21.33
N ASP A 511 -5.72 16.48 21.05
CA ASP A 511 -5.79 15.86 19.72
C ASP A 511 -7.22 15.41 19.39
N ASN A 512 -7.76 15.92 18.28
CA ASN A 512 -9.09 15.58 17.77
C ASN A 512 -9.05 14.75 16.47
N VAL A 513 -7.87 14.54 15.89
CA VAL A 513 -7.68 13.74 14.66
C VAL A 513 -7.44 12.29 15.02
N VAL A 514 -6.48 12.02 15.91
CA VAL A 514 -6.32 10.74 16.59
C VAL A 514 -6.62 11.01 18.06
N PRO A 515 -7.85 10.79 18.51
CA PRO A 515 -8.25 11.31 19.81
C PRO A 515 -7.45 10.70 20.98
N THR A 516 -7.10 11.53 21.95
CA THR A 516 -6.20 11.21 23.08
C THR A 516 -6.60 9.95 23.87
N TYR A 517 -7.91 9.64 23.94
CA TYR A 517 -8.39 8.44 24.63
C TYR A 517 -7.78 7.14 24.07
N ILE A 518 -7.36 7.11 22.80
CA ILE A 518 -6.71 5.94 22.20
C ILE A 518 -5.36 5.66 22.87
N ALA A 519 -4.57 6.69 23.15
CA ALA A 519 -3.32 6.53 23.86
C ALA A 519 -3.53 6.23 25.36
N ARG A 520 -4.60 6.75 25.96
CA ARG A 520 -5.01 6.39 27.33
C ARG A 520 -5.42 4.91 27.43
N ASP A 521 -6.17 4.39 26.45
CA ASP A 521 -6.53 2.96 26.35
C ASP A 521 -5.27 2.09 26.21
N MET A 522 -4.31 2.47 25.35
CA MET A 522 -3.03 1.77 25.26
C MET A 522 -2.22 1.81 26.55
N ARG A 523 -2.18 2.94 27.26
CA ARG A 523 -1.57 3.03 28.59
C ARG A 523 -2.22 2.06 29.57
N GLU A 524 -3.55 1.99 29.60
CA GLU A 524 -4.28 1.08 30.49
C GLU A 524 -3.99 -0.38 30.15
N ARG A 525 -3.98 -0.75 28.87
CA ARG A 525 -3.66 -2.11 28.41
C ARG A 525 -2.23 -2.50 28.76
N LEU A 526 -1.25 -1.64 28.46
CA LEU A 526 0.16 -1.88 28.76
C LEU A 526 0.39 -1.97 30.26
N GLY A 527 -0.23 -1.10 31.06
CA GLY A 527 -0.12 -1.11 32.51
C GLY A 527 -0.57 -2.41 33.20
N LYS A 528 -1.27 -3.30 32.49
CA LYS A 528 -1.67 -4.63 33.01
C LYS A 528 -0.55 -5.68 32.93
N PHE A 529 0.45 -5.51 32.07
CA PHE A 529 1.47 -6.55 31.83
C PHE A 529 2.88 -6.05 31.48
N HIS A 530 3.04 -4.78 31.10
CA HIS A 530 4.29 -4.24 30.59
C HIS A 530 4.91 -3.27 31.60
N ASN A 531 6.11 -3.56 32.09
CA ASN A 531 6.74 -2.74 33.13
C ASN A 531 7.72 -1.68 32.59
N ASP A 532 8.21 -1.84 31.36
CA ASP A 532 9.11 -0.89 30.71
C ASP A 532 8.39 0.03 29.69
N PHE A 533 7.46 0.87 30.14
CA PHE A 533 6.85 1.86 29.25
C PHE A 533 6.72 3.24 29.89
N THR A 534 6.74 4.28 29.05
CA THR A 534 6.52 5.67 29.43
C THR A 534 5.31 6.22 28.69
N TYR A 535 4.53 7.07 29.36
CA TYR A 535 3.38 7.76 28.80
C TYR A 535 3.51 9.26 29.04
N TYR A 536 3.34 10.05 27.99
CA TYR A 536 3.34 11.51 28.08
C TYR A 536 2.26 12.14 27.19
N GLU A 537 1.34 12.87 27.81
CA GLU A 537 0.45 13.81 27.13
C GLU A 537 1.11 15.19 27.10
N TYR A 538 1.33 15.74 25.91
CA TYR A 538 1.87 17.07 25.72
C TYR A 538 0.78 18.10 26.05
N PRO A 539 0.97 18.96 27.07
CA PRO A 539 -0.03 19.95 27.49
C PRO A 539 -0.46 20.85 26.33
N ASP A 540 -1.76 21.03 26.16
CA ASP A 540 -2.36 21.80 25.05
C ASP A 540 -2.03 21.29 23.64
N GLY A 541 -1.28 20.19 23.50
CA GLY A 541 -0.85 19.65 22.23
C GLY A 541 -2.06 19.20 21.39
N THR A 542 -2.17 19.71 20.16
CA THR A 542 -3.19 19.24 19.20
C THR A 542 -2.71 17.98 18.47
N HIS A 543 -3.24 17.67 17.29
CA HIS A 543 -2.68 16.59 16.48
C HIS A 543 -1.24 16.86 16.05
N TRP A 544 -0.90 18.11 15.74
CA TRP A 544 0.44 18.52 15.37
C TRP A 544 0.80 19.83 16.08
N TYR A 545 1.82 19.79 16.93
CA TYR A 545 2.26 20.91 17.78
C TYR A 545 3.75 21.22 17.56
N GLY A 546 4.17 21.18 16.29
CA GLY A 546 5.56 21.40 15.87
C GLY A 546 6.40 20.13 15.88
N ASN A 547 7.72 20.29 15.73
CA ASN A 547 8.67 19.18 15.66
C ASN A 547 8.58 18.25 16.89
N HIS A 548 8.21 18.76 18.08
CA HIS A 548 7.98 17.95 19.28
C HIS A 548 6.98 16.81 19.09
N SER A 549 6.09 16.86 18.09
CA SER A 549 5.18 15.75 17.75
C SER A 549 5.92 14.47 17.32
N LEU A 550 7.19 14.60 16.92
CA LEU A 550 8.06 13.54 16.42
C LEU A 550 9.46 13.57 17.06
N ASP A 551 10.07 14.75 17.07
CA ASP A 551 11.46 15.00 17.48
C ASP A 551 11.58 15.42 18.96
N TRP A 552 10.83 14.74 19.83
CA TRP A 552 10.82 15.03 21.27
C TRP A 552 12.06 14.49 21.96
N TYR A 553 12.86 15.34 22.60
CA TYR A 553 14.15 14.93 23.18
C TYR A 553 14.04 13.78 24.20
N LYS A 554 12.93 13.67 24.96
CA LYS A 554 12.74 12.57 25.93
C LYS A 554 12.59 11.20 25.25
N ILE A 555 12.05 11.14 24.03
CA ILE A 555 12.03 9.89 23.24
C ILE A 555 13.46 9.44 22.95
N PHE A 556 14.33 10.35 22.51
CA PHE A 556 15.71 10.02 22.16
C PHE A 556 16.55 9.68 23.39
N ASN A 557 16.29 10.31 24.54
CA ASN A 557 16.91 9.90 25.81
C ASN A 557 16.46 8.49 26.20
N PHE A 558 15.16 8.19 26.11
CA PHE A 558 14.60 6.87 26.37
C PHE A 558 15.21 5.79 25.46
N PHE A 559 15.40 6.10 24.18
CA PHE A 559 16.09 5.21 23.24
C PHE A 559 17.55 4.98 23.61
N LYS A 560 18.28 6.03 23.98
CA LYS A 560 19.73 5.95 24.28
C LYS A 560 20.04 4.97 25.42
N GLU A 561 19.11 4.80 26.35
CA GLU A 561 19.21 3.90 27.50
C GLU A 561 18.87 2.43 27.18
N ARG A 562 18.36 2.14 25.98
CA ARG A 562 17.87 0.81 25.61
C ARG A 562 18.67 0.22 24.45
N THR A 563 18.90 -1.07 24.56
CA THR A 563 19.51 -1.91 23.52
C THR A 563 18.68 -3.17 23.32
N LEU A 564 18.69 -3.69 22.10
CA LEU A 564 18.16 -5.02 21.84
C LEU A 564 18.87 -6.03 22.76
N ARG A 565 18.10 -6.88 23.44
CA ARG A 565 18.64 -7.88 24.38
C ARG A 565 19.47 -8.92 23.64
N ASP A 566 20.56 -9.37 24.25
CA ASP A 566 21.30 -10.53 23.76
C ASP A 566 20.41 -11.78 23.93
N PRO A 567 20.24 -12.64 22.92
CA PRO A 567 19.52 -13.92 23.05
C PRO A 567 19.91 -14.74 24.28
N ASN A 568 21.17 -14.66 24.73
CA ASN A 568 21.68 -15.37 25.89
C ASN A 568 21.14 -14.84 27.22
N GLU A 569 20.71 -13.58 27.27
CA GLU A 569 20.16 -12.95 28.47
C GLU A 569 18.64 -13.18 28.61
N ILE A 570 18.00 -13.72 27.58
CA ILE A 570 16.55 -13.91 27.55
C ILE A 570 16.15 -15.11 28.42
N LYS A 571 15.57 -14.83 29.58
CA LYS A 571 15.02 -15.85 30.50
C LYS A 571 13.60 -16.27 30.16
N ASN A 572 12.77 -15.31 29.75
CA ASN A 572 11.38 -15.54 29.35
C ASN A 572 11.12 -14.79 28.03
N LEU A 573 10.35 -15.39 27.14
CA LEU A 573 10.04 -14.84 25.83
C LEU A 573 8.65 -15.28 25.39
N GLU A 574 7.78 -14.33 25.11
CA GLU A 574 6.49 -14.61 24.48
C GLU A 574 6.48 -14.09 23.06
N PHE A 575 5.90 -14.82 22.11
CA PHE A 575 5.74 -14.34 20.74
C PHE A 575 4.38 -14.73 20.19
N TYR A 576 3.72 -13.78 19.53
CA TYR A 576 2.42 -13.95 18.89
C TYR A 576 2.52 -13.52 17.42
N THR A 577 1.97 -14.32 16.51
CA THR A 577 1.89 -13.96 15.09
C THR A 577 0.54 -14.35 14.51
N GLY A 578 -0.01 -13.49 13.64
CA GLY A 578 -1.21 -13.82 12.89
C GLY A 578 -0.96 -14.66 11.63
N SER A 579 0.30 -14.80 11.20
CA SER A 579 0.70 -15.59 10.03
C SER A 579 2.23 -15.68 9.97
N PRO A 580 2.81 -16.90 9.92
CA PRO A 580 4.25 -17.10 9.67
C PRO A 580 4.75 -16.42 8.38
N GLY A 581 3.90 -16.24 7.36
CA GLY A 581 4.25 -15.52 6.13
C GLY A 581 4.47 -14.01 6.30
N VAL A 582 4.02 -13.44 7.43
CA VAL A 582 4.21 -12.03 7.80
C VAL A 582 5.35 -11.87 8.81
N SER A 583 5.33 -12.68 9.87
CA SER A 583 6.38 -12.75 10.88
C SER A 583 6.38 -14.13 11.52
N ALA A 584 7.49 -14.86 11.40
CA ALA A 584 7.60 -16.24 11.87
C ALA A 584 8.50 -16.40 13.09
N THR A 585 9.43 -15.46 13.28
CA THR A 585 10.57 -15.63 14.17
C THR A 585 10.59 -14.55 15.23
N SER A 586 10.89 -14.96 16.45
CA SER A 586 11.44 -14.06 17.46
C SER A 586 12.67 -14.71 18.07
N ASN A 587 13.80 -14.00 17.99
CA ASN A 587 15.09 -14.46 18.51
C ASN A 587 15.51 -15.82 17.91
N PHE A 588 15.46 -16.89 18.72
CA PHE A 588 15.94 -18.24 18.39
C PHE A 588 14.79 -19.25 18.19
N ILE A 589 13.54 -18.81 18.16
CA ILE A 589 12.38 -19.69 17.94
C ILE A 589 11.61 -19.20 16.71
N THR A 590 11.23 -20.14 15.83
CA THR A 590 10.47 -19.87 14.61
C THR A 590 9.25 -20.79 14.51
N ILE A 591 8.08 -20.19 14.31
CA ILE A 591 6.84 -20.87 13.96
C ILE A 591 6.82 -21.00 12.43
N HIS A 592 6.94 -22.22 11.90
CA HIS A 592 6.90 -22.47 10.46
C HIS A 592 5.47 -22.63 9.94
N GLN A 593 4.63 -23.37 10.65
CA GLN A 593 3.27 -23.72 10.22
C GLN A 593 2.27 -23.59 11.37
N GLN A 594 1.01 -23.32 11.01
CA GLN A 594 -0.11 -23.18 11.94
C GLN A 594 -1.06 -24.36 11.77
N GLU A 595 -1.69 -24.81 12.86
CA GLU A 595 -2.76 -25.82 12.79
C GLU A 595 -4.03 -25.23 12.13
N LYS A 596 -4.35 -23.98 12.50
CA LYS A 596 -5.45 -23.18 11.98
C LYS A 596 -4.89 -21.94 11.27
N PRO A 597 -4.93 -21.91 9.92
CA PRO A 597 -4.39 -20.80 9.15
C PRO A 597 -4.99 -19.45 9.55
N PHE A 598 -4.13 -18.46 9.75
CA PHE A 598 -4.50 -17.07 10.07
C PHE A 598 -5.28 -16.88 11.39
N GLU A 599 -5.37 -17.89 12.26
CA GLU A 599 -5.56 -17.64 13.69
C GLU A 599 -4.24 -17.17 14.30
N VAL A 600 -4.26 -16.60 15.51
CA VAL A 600 -2.99 -16.25 16.17
C VAL A 600 -2.28 -17.54 16.53
N SER A 601 -1.00 -17.64 16.22
CA SER A 601 -0.11 -18.66 16.76
C SER A 601 0.83 -18.01 17.75
N SER A 602 1.18 -18.72 18.81
CA SER A 602 2.13 -18.22 19.79
C SER A 602 3.01 -19.29 20.40
N PHE A 603 4.09 -18.83 21.02
CA PHE A 603 4.83 -19.61 21.98
C PHE A 603 5.14 -18.77 23.23
N ASN A 604 5.25 -19.44 24.37
CA ASN A 604 5.77 -18.91 25.62
C ASN A 604 6.99 -19.74 26.02
N PHE A 605 8.15 -19.09 26.08
CA PHE A 605 9.42 -19.70 26.42
C PHE A 605 9.88 -19.27 27.81
N SER A 606 10.43 -20.21 28.57
CA SER A 606 11.13 -19.95 29.83
C SER A 606 12.40 -20.80 29.94
N LYS A 607 13.45 -20.24 30.55
CA LYS A 607 14.67 -20.96 30.97
C LYS A 607 15.05 -20.73 32.43
N GLU A 608 14.09 -20.37 33.28
CA GLU A 608 14.35 -20.15 34.71
C GLU A 608 14.75 -21.44 35.44
N ASP A 609 13.99 -22.53 35.23
CA ASP A 609 14.28 -23.84 35.80
C ASP A 609 14.78 -24.85 34.75
N SER A 610 14.32 -24.72 33.51
CA SER A 610 14.55 -25.65 32.40
C SER A 610 14.13 -25.00 31.09
N PHE A 611 14.70 -25.40 29.95
CA PHE A 611 14.32 -24.87 28.63
C PHE A 611 12.93 -25.36 28.22
N LYS A 612 11.89 -24.57 28.48
CA LYS A 612 10.47 -24.89 28.25
C LYS A 612 9.87 -23.99 27.18
N ILE A 613 9.04 -24.56 26.32
CA ILE A 613 8.24 -23.87 25.31
C ILE A 613 6.81 -24.41 25.37
N ASP A 614 5.85 -23.56 25.67
CA ASP A 614 4.42 -23.85 25.52
C ASP A 614 3.90 -23.17 24.26
N THR A 615 3.10 -23.86 23.46
CA THR A 615 2.63 -23.37 22.16
C THR A 615 1.11 -23.27 22.08
N ASP A 616 0.60 -22.40 21.21
CA ASP A 616 -0.82 -22.32 20.84
C ASP A 616 -0.93 -22.17 19.32
N ASN A 617 -1.72 -23.04 18.68
CA ASN A 617 -1.94 -23.06 17.24
C ASN A 617 -0.62 -23.18 16.42
N VAL A 618 0.30 -24.04 16.82
CA VAL A 618 1.59 -24.28 16.14
C VAL A 618 1.69 -25.73 15.70
N GLU A 619 1.78 -25.97 14.38
CA GLU A 619 1.95 -27.33 13.84
C GLU A 619 3.44 -27.68 13.62
N TYR A 620 4.27 -26.66 13.40
CA TYR A 620 5.69 -26.84 13.07
C TYR A 620 6.56 -25.74 13.70
N LEU A 621 7.56 -26.14 14.48
CA LEU A 621 8.44 -25.29 15.27
C LEU A 621 9.92 -25.51 14.93
N GLU A 622 10.72 -24.45 14.88
CA GLU A 622 12.19 -24.50 14.87
C GLU A 622 12.73 -23.82 16.12
N VAL A 623 13.70 -24.47 16.77
CA VAL A 623 14.49 -23.93 17.87
C VAL A 623 15.96 -23.90 17.43
N ASP A 624 16.52 -22.70 17.29
CA ASP A 624 17.87 -22.44 16.80
C ASP A 624 18.85 -22.29 17.97
N LEU A 625 19.30 -23.42 18.52
CA LEU A 625 20.20 -23.43 19.68
C LEU A 625 21.59 -22.88 19.34
N THR A 626 21.94 -22.73 18.04
CA THR A 626 23.21 -22.11 17.64
C THR A 626 23.29 -20.62 17.96
N LYS A 627 22.17 -20.00 18.32
CA LYS A 627 22.11 -18.61 18.77
C LYS A 627 22.35 -18.45 20.27
N LEU A 628 22.49 -19.56 20.99
CA LEU A 628 22.67 -19.60 22.44
C LEU A 628 24.05 -20.16 22.78
N SER A 629 24.68 -19.60 23.81
CA SER A 629 25.96 -20.08 24.35
C SER A 629 25.77 -21.15 25.43
N ASP A 630 24.56 -21.27 25.98
CA ASP A 630 24.22 -22.28 26.98
C ASP A 630 24.33 -23.69 26.38
N THR A 631 24.90 -24.64 27.13
CA THR A 631 24.93 -26.05 26.74
C THR A 631 23.57 -26.67 27.03
N ILE A 632 22.67 -26.60 26.04
CA ILE A 632 21.31 -27.13 26.15
C ILE A 632 21.27 -28.54 25.56
N THR A 633 21.05 -29.54 26.40
CA THR A 633 20.91 -30.95 25.98
C THR A 633 19.48 -31.43 25.94
N ASN A 634 18.58 -30.79 26.70
CA ASN A 634 17.17 -31.18 26.77
C ASN A 634 16.27 -29.94 26.63
N ILE A 635 15.17 -30.08 25.89
CA ILE A 635 14.11 -29.07 25.79
C ILE A 635 12.75 -29.69 26.09
N PHE A 636 11.82 -28.90 26.63
CA PHE A 636 10.44 -29.31 26.88
C PHE A 636 9.52 -28.51 25.94
N VAL A 637 8.71 -29.19 25.15
CA VAL A 637 7.70 -28.57 24.28
C VAL A 637 6.32 -29.14 24.65
N ASP A 638 5.41 -28.27 25.09
CA ASP A 638 4.08 -28.62 25.63
C ASP A 638 4.15 -29.76 26.66
N GLY A 639 5.13 -29.66 27.58
CA GLY A 639 5.38 -30.64 28.64
C GLY A 639 6.13 -31.91 28.22
N LYS A 640 6.36 -32.16 26.92
CA LYS A 640 7.10 -33.32 26.42
C LYS A 640 8.60 -33.03 26.32
N GLU A 641 9.43 -33.90 26.88
CA GLU A 641 10.89 -33.77 26.86
C GLU A 641 11.51 -34.31 25.57
N PHE A 642 12.51 -33.59 25.05
CA PHE A 642 13.31 -33.97 23.89
C PHE A 642 14.80 -33.81 24.20
N ASN A 643 15.57 -34.89 23.98
CA ASN A 643 17.02 -34.82 23.94
C ASN A 643 17.45 -34.17 22.62
N VAL A 644 18.30 -33.17 22.69
CA VAL A 644 18.74 -32.35 21.55
C VAL A 644 20.25 -32.26 21.50
N GLU A 645 20.78 -32.16 20.29
CA GLU A 645 22.20 -31.90 20.10
C GLU A 645 22.49 -30.43 20.45
N THR A 646 23.54 -30.21 21.24
CA THR A 646 24.01 -28.87 21.60
C THR A 646 24.43 -28.10 20.35
N ASN A 647 24.16 -26.80 20.28
CA ASN A 647 24.56 -25.95 19.16
C ASN A 647 24.03 -26.47 17.80
N SER A 648 22.77 -26.90 17.77
CA SER A 648 22.07 -27.37 16.56
C SER A 648 20.76 -26.61 16.32
N LYS A 649 20.13 -26.86 15.18
CA LYS A 649 18.74 -26.46 14.91
C LYS A 649 17.83 -27.65 15.09
N VAL A 650 16.86 -27.53 15.98
CA VAL A 650 15.88 -28.57 16.27
C VAL A 650 14.57 -28.20 15.60
N PHE A 651 14.02 -29.13 14.82
CA PHE A 651 12.73 -28.96 14.17
C PHE A 651 11.74 -29.96 14.77
N LEU A 652 10.59 -29.48 15.20
CA LEU A 652 9.52 -30.30 15.77
C LEU A 652 8.22 -30.09 15.01
N THR A 653 7.40 -31.14 14.92
CA THR A 653 6.05 -31.06 14.37
C THR A 653 5.08 -31.96 15.15
N VAL A 654 3.80 -31.60 15.11
CA VAL A 654 2.71 -32.37 15.71
C VAL A 654 2.28 -33.49 14.76
N ASN A 655 2.59 -34.74 15.11
CA ASN A 655 2.17 -35.94 14.38
C ASN A 655 1.21 -36.75 15.24
N SER A 656 -0.01 -37.02 14.74
CA SER A 656 -1.05 -37.77 15.47
C SER A 656 -1.36 -37.21 16.87
N GLY A 657 -1.25 -35.89 17.04
CA GLY A 657 -1.52 -35.20 18.31
C GLY A 657 -0.34 -35.14 19.27
N GLU A 658 0.85 -35.61 18.90
CA GLU A 658 2.06 -35.51 19.72
C GLU A 658 3.23 -34.85 18.98
N TRP A 659 4.05 -34.10 19.72
CA TRP A 659 5.30 -33.55 19.20
C TRP A 659 6.33 -34.63 18.89
N THR A 660 7.00 -34.47 17.75
CA THR A 660 8.08 -35.35 17.27
C THR A 660 9.19 -34.51 16.63
N VAL A 661 10.45 -34.96 16.77
CA VAL A 661 11.60 -34.33 16.09
C VAL A 661 11.64 -34.78 14.64
N VAL A 662 11.79 -33.81 13.73
CA VAL A 662 11.74 -34.00 12.28
C VAL A 662 12.84 -33.19 11.60
N GLN A 663 12.95 -33.29 10.27
CA GLN A 663 13.81 -32.40 9.48
C GLN A 663 13.02 -31.21 8.96
N LYS A 664 13.68 -30.06 8.80
CA LYS A 664 13.15 -28.81 8.22
C LYS A 664 12.02 -29.04 7.18
N PRO A 665 10.89 -28.28 7.26
CA PRO A 665 9.74 -28.53 6.42
C PRO A 665 10.06 -28.26 4.94
N SER A 666 9.32 -28.94 4.06
CA SER A 666 9.51 -28.84 2.62
C SER A 666 9.11 -27.45 2.12
N LEU A 667 9.90 -26.84 1.23
CA LEU A 667 9.52 -25.58 0.59
C LEU A 667 8.32 -25.72 -0.36
N LYS A 668 7.83 -26.95 -0.62
CA LYS A 668 6.57 -27.18 -1.33
C LYS A 668 5.34 -26.93 -0.45
N GLU A 669 5.49 -27.07 0.86
CA GLU A 669 4.44 -26.81 1.84
C GLU A 669 4.33 -25.32 2.16
N LYS A 670 3.32 -24.94 2.93
CA LYS A 670 3.19 -23.62 3.51
C LYS A 670 4.29 -23.36 4.53
N GLY A 671 4.72 -22.11 4.61
CA GLY A 671 5.69 -21.65 5.58
C GLY A 671 6.02 -20.17 5.42
N PRO A 672 7.04 -19.66 6.14
CA PRO A 672 7.40 -18.24 6.09
C PRO A 672 7.79 -17.73 4.69
N HIS A 673 8.25 -18.62 3.81
CA HIS A 673 8.56 -18.32 2.41
C HIS A 673 7.32 -18.12 1.54
N ARG A 674 6.20 -18.78 1.88
CA ARG A 674 4.94 -18.77 1.13
C ARG A 674 3.82 -19.36 1.99
N ASN A 675 3.03 -18.53 2.66
CA ASN A 675 1.99 -19.00 3.61
C ASN A 675 0.56 -18.92 3.04
N GLY A 676 0.35 -18.16 1.98
CA GLY A 676 -0.96 -17.94 1.38
C GLY A 676 -1.57 -16.57 1.73
N GLY A 677 -2.88 -16.47 1.57
CA GLY A 677 -3.61 -15.22 1.36
C GLY A 677 -3.45 -14.76 -0.09
N PHE A 678 -4.56 -14.45 -0.77
CA PHE A 678 -4.50 -14.06 -2.19
C PHE A 678 -3.60 -12.84 -2.44
N LYS A 679 -3.53 -11.89 -1.50
CA LYS A 679 -2.66 -10.70 -1.59
C LYS A 679 -1.16 -11.05 -1.71
N ASP A 680 -0.73 -12.19 -1.17
CA ASP A 680 0.67 -12.61 -1.20
C ASP A 680 1.15 -12.96 -2.63
N ALA A 681 0.20 -13.28 -3.53
CA ALA A 681 0.48 -13.53 -4.96
C ALA A 681 0.99 -12.30 -5.71
N PHE A 682 0.87 -11.10 -5.16
CA PHE A 682 1.37 -9.85 -5.79
C PHE A 682 2.81 -9.48 -5.39
N ARG A 683 3.51 -10.33 -4.63
CA ARG A 683 4.92 -10.15 -4.25
C ARG A 683 5.87 -10.74 -5.32
N HIS A 684 7.17 -10.75 -5.04
CA HIS A 684 8.21 -11.38 -5.88
C HIS A 684 8.18 -10.93 -7.34
N ASN A 685 8.17 -9.61 -7.55
CA ASN A 685 8.18 -8.98 -8.87
C ASN A 685 7.10 -9.57 -9.80
N VAL A 686 5.84 -9.54 -9.36
CA VAL A 686 4.73 -10.22 -10.04
C VAL A 686 4.57 -9.82 -11.52
N VAL A 687 4.14 -10.77 -12.36
CA VAL A 687 3.74 -10.54 -13.76
C VAL A 687 2.27 -10.89 -13.97
N PHE A 688 1.55 -10.04 -14.70
CA PHE A 688 0.13 -10.26 -15.04
C PHE A 688 0.02 -10.88 -16.43
N VAL A 689 -0.70 -12.01 -16.52
CA VAL A 689 -0.78 -12.85 -17.71
C VAL A 689 -2.24 -13.01 -18.14
N TYR A 690 -2.64 -12.32 -19.20
CA TYR A 690 -4.04 -12.28 -19.64
C TYR A 690 -4.35 -13.23 -20.79
N ALA A 691 -5.58 -13.76 -20.79
CA ALA A 691 -6.09 -14.71 -21.76
C ALA A 691 -6.17 -14.12 -23.18
N THR A 692 -5.78 -14.92 -24.19
CA THR A 692 -5.91 -14.54 -25.61
C THR A 692 -6.53 -15.62 -26.50
N LYS A 693 -7.03 -16.72 -25.92
CA LYS A 693 -7.63 -17.85 -26.64
C LYS A 693 -9.14 -17.94 -26.51
N GLY A 694 -9.79 -16.93 -25.92
CA GLY A 694 -11.25 -16.79 -25.94
C GLY A 694 -11.76 -16.12 -27.21
N SER A 695 -13.05 -15.79 -27.21
CA SER A 695 -13.65 -14.88 -28.19
C SER A 695 -13.05 -13.48 -28.11
N ASN A 696 -13.27 -12.65 -29.15
CA ASN A 696 -12.78 -11.27 -29.18
C ASN A 696 -13.22 -10.46 -27.95
N THR A 697 -14.48 -10.62 -27.53
CA THR A 697 -15.03 -9.95 -26.36
C THR A 697 -14.38 -10.43 -25.06
N GLU A 698 -14.14 -11.74 -24.90
CA GLU A 698 -13.44 -12.27 -23.72
C GLU A 698 -11.99 -11.78 -23.67
N ASN A 699 -11.28 -11.81 -24.81
CA ASN A 699 -9.89 -11.36 -24.89
C ASN A 699 -9.76 -9.86 -24.58
N GLU A 700 -10.66 -9.02 -25.11
CA GLU A 700 -10.72 -7.60 -24.79
C GLU A 700 -11.02 -7.37 -23.31
N TRP A 701 -11.93 -8.15 -22.73
CA TRP A 701 -12.28 -8.06 -21.32
C TRP A 701 -11.09 -8.41 -20.42
N TYR A 702 -10.44 -9.56 -20.62
CA TYR A 702 -9.30 -9.98 -19.80
C TYR A 702 -8.11 -9.04 -19.92
N TYR A 703 -7.87 -8.47 -21.11
CA TYR A 703 -6.89 -7.41 -21.28
C TYR A 703 -7.22 -6.19 -20.41
N ASN A 704 -8.46 -5.68 -20.50
CA ASN A 704 -8.85 -4.50 -19.73
C ASN A 704 -8.91 -4.77 -18.22
N LYS A 705 -9.27 -5.98 -17.77
CA LYS A 705 -9.19 -6.35 -16.35
C LYS A 705 -7.76 -6.36 -15.84
N ALA A 706 -6.85 -7.02 -16.56
CA ALA A 706 -5.44 -7.05 -16.18
C ALA A 706 -4.83 -5.64 -16.19
N LYS A 707 -5.21 -4.81 -17.18
CA LYS A 707 -4.79 -3.41 -17.26
C LYS A 707 -5.34 -2.58 -16.10
N PHE A 708 -6.63 -2.69 -15.79
CA PHE A 708 -7.24 -1.97 -14.67
C PHE A 708 -6.55 -2.28 -13.35
N ASP A 709 -6.33 -3.57 -13.05
CA ASP A 709 -5.60 -3.95 -11.84
C ASP A 709 -4.17 -3.40 -11.88
N ALA A 710 -3.48 -3.47 -13.02
CA ALA A 710 -2.14 -2.91 -13.15
C ALA A 710 -2.12 -1.39 -12.93
N GLU A 711 -3.10 -0.65 -13.48
CA GLU A 711 -3.29 0.79 -13.23
C GLU A 711 -3.42 1.07 -11.73
N THR A 712 -4.17 0.24 -11.00
CA THR A 712 -4.29 0.31 -9.53
C THR A 712 -2.94 0.23 -8.84
N PHE A 713 -2.09 -0.73 -9.21
CA PHE A 713 -0.74 -0.86 -8.64
C PHE A 713 0.21 0.27 -9.09
N TRP A 714 0.21 0.63 -10.38
CA TRP A 714 1.06 1.69 -10.92
C TRP A 714 0.77 3.04 -10.24
N TYR A 715 -0.50 3.33 -9.97
CA TYR A 715 -0.89 4.56 -9.29
C TYR A 715 -0.70 4.44 -7.76
N ARG A 716 -1.45 3.54 -7.10
CA ARG A 716 -1.59 3.52 -5.62
C ARG A 716 -0.38 2.92 -4.89
N ALA A 717 0.39 2.05 -5.54
CA ALA A 717 1.59 1.46 -4.96
C ALA A 717 2.89 2.06 -5.54
N ASN A 718 2.81 3.07 -6.41
CA ASN A 718 3.99 3.53 -7.17
C ASN A 718 4.72 2.36 -7.88
N GLY A 719 3.98 1.31 -8.27
CA GLY A 719 4.53 0.04 -8.68
C GLY A 719 4.85 -0.05 -10.18
N THR A 720 5.52 -1.13 -10.58
CA THR A 720 5.86 -1.42 -11.99
C THR A 720 5.49 -2.86 -12.32
N ILE A 721 4.20 -3.13 -12.49
CA ILE A 721 3.72 -4.46 -12.89
C ILE A 721 3.78 -4.62 -14.40
N GLU A 722 4.43 -5.68 -14.85
CA GLU A 722 4.47 -6.10 -16.26
C GLU A 722 3.17 -6.84 -16.61
N VAL A 723 2.52 -6.44 -17.71
CA VAL A 723 1.33 -7.11 -18.26
C VAL A 723 1.70 -7.75 -19.59
N ILE A 724 1.42 -9.04 -19.75
CA ILE A 724 1.74 -9.81 -20.95
C ILE A 724 0.60 -10.72 -21.38
N LYS A 725 0.63 -11.14 -22.65
CA LYS A 725 -0.24 -12.19 -23.18
C LYS A 725 0.13 -13.54 -22.58
N ASP A 726 -0.86 -14.39 -22.34
CA ASP A 726 -0.70 -15.82 -22.02
C ASP A 726 0.22 -16.60 -22.99
N THR A 727 0.18 -16.24 -24.26
CA THR A 727 1.00 -16.82 -25.33
C THR A 727 2.47 -16.40 -25.26
N ASP A 728 2.77 -15.25 -24.67
CA ASP A 728 4.12 -14.74 -24.46
C ASP A 728 4.73 -15.27 -23.13
N PHE A 729 3.93 -15.92 -22.27
CA PHE A 729 4.40 -16.44 -20.99
C PHE A 729 5.32 -17.66 -21.16
N ASN A 730 6.49 -17.56 -20.53
CA ASN A 730 7.51 -18.60 -20.48
C ASN A 730 8.04 -18.75 -19.04
N ALA A 731 7.87 -19.93 -18.45
CA ALA A 731 8.25 -20.22 -17.08
C ALA A 731 9.73 -19.90 -16.76
N LYS A 732 10.66 -20.19 -17.67
CA LYS A 732 12.09 -19.92 -17.49
C LYS A 732 12.41 -18.43 -17.53
N LYS A 733 11.76 -17.66 -18.42
CA LYS A 733 11.92 -16.20 -18.51
C LYS A 733 11.43 -15.48 -17.25
N TYR A 734 10.38 -16.02 -16.62
CA TYR A 734 9.77 -15.50 -15.40
C TYR A 734 10.01 -16.44 -14.21
N ALA A 735 11.24 -16.94 -14.09
CA ALA A 735 11.67 -17.80 -12.98
C ALA A 735 11.56 -17.04 -11.65
N ASP A 736 11.07 -17.73 -10.61
CA ASP A 736 10.89 -17.22 -9.25
C ASP A 736 10.08 -15.92 -9.12
N ARG A 737 9.40 -15.50 -10.18
CA ARG A 737 8.41 -14.42 -10.17
C ARG A 737 7.03 -15.00 -9.88
N ASN A 738 6.26 -14.31 -9.05
CA ASN A 738 4.84 -14.60 -8.95
C ASN A 738 4.13 -14.30 -10.28
N VAL A 739 3.03 -15.01 -10.54
CA VAL A 739 2.22 -14.84 -11.74
C VAL A 739 0.77 -14.66 -11.33
N ILE A 740 0.11 -13.62 -11.84
CA ILE A 740 -1.36 -13.52 -11.79
C ILE A 740 -1.92 -13.90 -13.16
N ILE A 741 -2.74 -14.94 -13.20
CA ILE A 741 -3.44 -15.37 -14.40
C ILE A 741 -4.81 -14.68 -14.45
N TYR A 742 -5.07 -14.00 -15.55
CA TYR A 742 -6.38 -13.45 -15.90
C TYR A 742 -6.98 -14.31 -16.99
N GLY A 743 -7.92 -15.17 -16.63
CA GLY A 743 -8.45 -16.17 -17.56
C GLY A 743 -8.97 -17.41 -16.86
N ASN A 744 -9.44 -18.36 -17.66
CA ASN A 744 -9.80 -19.71 -17.22
C ASN A 744 -9.18 -20.75 -18.18
N LYS A 745 -9.36 -22.04 -17.87
CA LYS A 745 -8.79 -23.14 -18.65
C LYS A 745 -9.24 -23.16 -20.12
N SER A 746 -10.42 -22.64 -20.43
CA SER A 746 -10.97 -22.60 -21.78
C SER A 746 -10.34 -21.51 -22.66
N ASN A 747 -9.79 -20.45 -22.07
CA ASN A 747 -9.38 -19.25 -22.82
C ASN A 747 -7.92 -18.78 -22.57
N ASN A 748 -7.22 -19.34 -21.59
CA ASN A 748 -5.85 -18.92 -21.25
C ASN A 748 -4.81 -20.02 -21.55
N ALA A 749 -3.90 -19.74 -22.48
CA ALA A 749 -2.86 -20.68 -22.92
C ALA A 749 -1.81 -21.01 -21.84
N ALA A 750 -1.68 -20.19 -20.80
CA ALA A 750 -0.81 -20.46 -19.66
C ALA A 750 -1.44 -21.38 -18.61
N TRP A 751 -2.77 -21.56 -18.62
CA TRP A 751 -3.50 -22.36 -17.63
C TRP A 751 -2.96 -23.78 -17.53
N ASN A 752 -2.89 -24.53 -18.64
CA ASN A 752 -2.39 -25.91 -18.61
C ASN A 752 -0.90 -26.02 -18.26
N LYS A 753 -0.11 -24.94 -18.42
CA LYS A 753 1.31 -24.93 -18.04
C LYS A 753 1.49 -24.78 -16.54
N LEU A 754 0.59 -24.03 -15.88
CA LEU A 754 0.74 -23.61 -14.48
C LEU A 754 -0.24 -24.29 -13.52
N LEU A 755 -1.47 -24.58 -13.98
CA LEU A 755 -2.63 -24.95 -13.16
C LEU A 755 -3.22 -26.32 -13.51
N LYS A 756 -2.57 -27.13 -14.37
CA LYS A 756 -3.12 -28.44 -14.80
C LYS A 756 -3.52 -29.34 -13.62
N ASN A 757 -2.70 -29.35 -12.57
CA ASN A 757 -2.90 -30.16 -11.38
C ASN A 757 -3.48 -29.36 -10.20
N SER A 758 -3.96 -28.14 -10.43
CA SER A 758 -4.60 -27.34 -9.39
C SER A 758 -5.84 -28.08 -8.87
N PRO A 759 -6.05 -28.14 -7.53
CA PRO A 759 -7.25 -28.73 -6.94
C PRO A 759 -8.52 -27.92 -7.24
N ILE A 760 -8.34 -26.73 -7.81
CA ILE A 760 -9.39 -25.84 -8.31
C ILE A 760 -9.23 -25.73 -9.84
N GLN A 761 -10.30 -26.04 -10.57
CA GLN A 761 -10.38 -25.87 -12.02
C GLN A 761 -11.54 -24.95 -12.38
N VAL A 762 -11.29 -23.99 -13.26
CA VAL A 762 -12.31 -23.07 -13.78
C VAL A 762 -12.30 -23.12 -15.30
N GLU A 763 -13.48 -23.31 -15.87
CA GLU A 763 -13.77 -23.40 -17.30
C GLU A 763 -15.00 -22.54 -17.62
N ASN A 764 -15.28 -22.33 -18.90
CA ASN A 764 -16.51 -21.67 -19.28
C ASN A 764 -17.73 -22.44 -18.73
N ASN A 765 -18.58 -21.73 -17.98
CA ASN A 765 -19.76 -22.23 -17.28
C ASN A 765 -19.52 -23.28 -16.17
N LEU A 766 -18.29 -23.49 -15.70
CA LEU A 766 -18.00 -24.51 -14.69
C LEU A 766 -16.86 -24.11 -13.73
N VAL A 767 -17.12 -24.18 -12.43
CA VAL A 767 -16.10 -24.21 -11.37
C VAL A 767 -16.08 -25.59 -10.74
N THR A 768 -14.89 -26.15 -10.52
CA THR A 768 -14.67 -27.37 -9.74
C THR A 768 -13.71 -27.09 -8.59
N ILE A 769 -14.13 -27.34 -7.35
CA ILE A 769 -13.33 -27.16 -6.12
C ILE A 769 -13.44 -28.46 -5.32
N GLY A 770 -12.34 -29.22 -5.18
CA GLY A 770 -12.33 -30.45 -4.37
C GLY A 770 -13.41 -31.46 -4.79
N GLY A 771 -13.65 -31.59 -6.10
CA GLY A 771 -14.71 -32.44 -6.66
C GLY A 771 -16.11 -31.82 -6.70
N LYS A 772 -16.39 -30.76 -5.91
CA LYS A 772 -17.67 -30.04 -5.97
C LYS A 772 -17.74 -29.21 -7.25
N LYS A 773 -18.82 -29.38 -8.02
CA LYS A 773 -19.06 -28.70 -9.30
C LYS A 773 -20.14 -27.63 -9.17
N LEU A 774 -19.88 -26.46 -9.73
CA LEU A 774 -20.82 -25.34 -9.79
C LEU A 774 -20.92 -24.88 -11.24
N THR A 775 -22.12 -24.96 -11.80
CA THR A 775 -22.38 -24.59 -13.20
C THR A 775 -22.94 -23.17 -13.30
N GLY A 776 -22.71 -22.52 -14.44
CA GLY A 776 -23.28 -21.21 -14.78
C GLY A 776 -22.24 -20.15 -15.08
N ASN A 777 -22.68 -19.03 -15.67
CA ASN A 777 -21.82 -17.96 -16.19
C ASN A 777 -21.56 -16.82 -15.18
N GLN A 778 -22.10 -16.94 -13.97
CA GLN A 778 -22.13 -15.90 -12.94
C GLN A 778 -20.95 -15.91 -11.97
N TRP A 779 -20.12 -16.95 -12.00
CA TRP A 779 -19.10 -17.18 -10.99
C TRP A 779 -17.84 -16.36 -11.30
N GLY A 780 -17.45 -15.51 -10.37
CA GLY A 780 -16.13 -14.89 -10.28
C GLY A 780 -15.33 -15.52 -9.14
N MET A 781 -14.02 -15.59 -9.29
CA MET A 781 -13.18 -16.27 -8.30
C MET A 781 -11.77 -15.69 -8.22
N TYR A 782 -11.25 -15.63 -7.00
CA TYR A 782 -9.84 -15.36 -6.68
C TYR A 782 -9.26 -16.56 -5.94
N PHE A 783 -8.08 -17.03 -6.36
CA PHE A 783 -7.33 -18.00 -5.55
C PHE A 783 -5.83 -17.93 -5.77
N THR A 784 -5.05 -18.45 -4.81
CA THR A 784 -3.59 -18.56 -4.90
C THR A 784 -3.10 -19.98 -4.64
N ILE A 785 -2.10 -20.44 -5.40
CA ILE A 785 -1.43 -21.75 -5.21
C ILE A 785 0.08 -21.64 -5.47
N PRO A 786 0.91 -22.57 -4.99
CA PRO A 786 2.34 -22.60 -5.27
C PRO A 786 2.64 -22.81 -6.75
N ARG A 787 3.75 -22.22 -7.21
CA ARG A 787 4.37 -22.61 -8.48
C ARG A 787 5.15 -23.91 -8.32
N ASN A 788 4.82 -24.92 -9.12
CA ASN A 788 5.53 -26.21 -9.07
C ASN A 788 7.00 -26.11 -9.50
N ASP A 789 7.38 -25.05 -10.22
CA ASP A 789 8.72 -24.77 -10.72
C ASP A 789 9.51 -23.75 -9.88
N SER A 790 9.01 -23.38 -8.69
CA SER A 790 9.69 -22.44 -7.80
C SER A 790 9.44 -22.73 -6.32
N ASN A 791 10.49 -22.59 -5.52
CA ASN A 791 10.40 -22.76 -4.06
C ASN A 791 9.74 -21.57 -3.35
N ILE A 792 9.64 -20.40 -3.98
CA ILE A 792 9.13 -19.18 -3.34
C ILE A 792 7.92 -18.59 -4.05
N ALA A 793 7.80 -18.79 -5.37
CA ALA A 793 6.78 -18.09 -6.14
C ALA A 793 5.40 -18.76 -6.05
N SER A 794 4.37 -17.94 -6.26
CA SER A 794 2.96 -18.31 -6.25
C SER A 794 2.28 -17.97 -7.59
N ILE A 795 1.16 -18.63 -7.85
CA ILE A 795 0.22 -18.34 -8.92
C ILE A 795 -1.03 -17.77 -8.27
N GLY A 796 -1.31 -16.50 -8.48
CA GLY A 796 -2.63 -15.93 -8.23
C GLY A 796 -3.51 -16.08 -9.46
N VAL A 797 -4.81 -16.23 -9.26
CA VAL A 797 -5.77 -16.43 -10.35
C VAL A 797 -6.95 -15.47 -10.17
N VAL A 798 -7.19 -14.65 -11.19
CA VAL A 798 -8.38 -13.81 -11.36
C VAL A 798 -9.19 -14.43 -12.49
N THR A 799 -10.26 -15.15 -12.14
CA THR A 799 -10.99 -15.99 -13.10
C THR A 799 -12.49 -15.82 -13.01
N ALA A 800 -13.17 -16.25 -14.06
CA ALA A 800 -14.60 -16.20 -14.19
C ALA A 800 -15.09 -17.32 -15.13
N THR A 801 -16.33 -17.75 -14.94
CA THR A 801 -16.97 -18.77 -15.80
C THR A 801 -17.71 -18.19 -17.00
N GLY A 802 -17.94 -16.87 -17.05
CA GLY A 802 -18.60 -16.19 -18.16
C GLY A 802 -18.83 -14.71 -17.90
N LYS A 803 -19.63 -14.05 -18.75
CA LYS A 803 -19.80 -12.58 -18.76
C LYS A 803 -20.24 -11.98 -17.41
N ASN A 804 -21.13 -12.66 -16.68
CA ASN A 804 -21.62 -12.19 -15.39
C ASN A 804 -20.55 -12.31 -14.30
N GLY A 805 -19.82 -13.43 -14.27
CA GLY A 805 -18.67 -13.60 -13.38
C GLY A 805 -17.52 -12.64 -13.72
N MET A 806 -17.30 -12.38 -15.01
CA MET A 806 -16.35 -11.35 -15.47
C MET A 806 -16.72 -9.99 -14.87
N LYS A 807 -17.98 -9.55 -15.01
CA LYS A 807 -18.47 -8.32 -14.36
C LYS A 807 -18.16 -8.32 -12.86
N ALA A 808 -18.47 -9.42 -12.16
CA ALA A 808 -18.27 -9.60 -10.72
C ALA A 808 -16.82 -9.33 -10.28
N THR A 809 -15.83 -9.83 -11.03
CA THR A 809 -14.41 -9.72 -10.64
C THR A 809 -13.86 -8.29 -10.65
N TYR A 810 -14.59 -7.30 -11.16
CA TYR A 810 -14.22 -5.89 -11.02
C TYR A 810 -14.46 -5.35 -9.60
N ALA A 811 -15.36 -5.96 -8.80
CA ALA A 811 -15.55 -5.61 -7.40
C ALA A 811 -14.38 -6.13 -6.57
N ASN A 812 -13.23 -5.45 -6.57
CA ASN A 812 -12.12 -5.84 -5.71
C ASN A 812 -11.38 -4.62 -5.20
N HIS A 813 -10.89 -4.74 -3.97
CA HIS A 813 -10.09 -3.73 -3.29
C HIS A 813 -8.78 -4.33 -2.76
N TYR A 814 -7.92 -4.87 -3.65
CA TYR A 814 -6.63 -5.45 -3.25
C TYR A 814 -5.74 -4.45 -2.50
N LEU A 815 -5.74 -3.20 -2.95
CA LEU A 815 -4.87 -2.15 -2.44
C LEU A 815 -5.53 -1.23 -1.40
N VAL A 816 -6.55 -1.71 -0.67
CA VAL A 816 -7.17 -0.98 0.44
C VAL A 816 -6.72 -1.62 1.76
N ASN A 817 -6.30 -0.79 2.71
CA ASN A 817 -5.91 -1.25 4.04
C ASN A 817 -7.14 -1.75 4.82
N GLY A 818 -6.95 -2.85 5.56
CA GLY A 818 -8.00 -3.52 6.32
C GLY A 818 -8.84 -4.53 5.52
N THR A 819 -8.69 -4.62 4.20
CA THR A 819 -9.39 -5.64 3.38
C THR A 819 -8.69 -6.99 3.47
N THR A 820 -9.45 -8.07 3.35
CA THR A 820 -9.00 -9.43 3.70
C THR A 820 -9.29 -10.41 2.57
N PHE A 821 -8.28 -11.16 2.15
CA PHE A 821 -8.40 -12.12 1.06
C PHE A 821 -7.74 -13.45 1.47
N PRO A 822 -8.53 -14.46 1.88
CA PRO A 822 -8.01 -15.81 2.14
C PRO A 822 -7.46 -16.45 0.86
N ASP A 823 -7.03 -17.71 0.92
CA ASP A 823 -6.44 -18.38 -0.24
C ASP A 823 -7.41 -18.54 -1.40
N VAL A 824 -8.70 -18.65 -1.10
CA VAL A 824 -9.78 -18.92 -2.05
C VAL A 824 -11.00 -18.05 -1.73
N LEU A 825 -11.55 -17.39 -2.74
CA LEU A 825 -12.82 -16.68 -2.72
C LEU A 825 -13.61 -16.97 -4.00
N LEU A 826 -14.83 -17.49 -3.85
CA LEU A 826 -15.80 -17.69 -4.92
C LEU A 826 -17.04 -16.85 -4.64
N PHE A 827 -17.49 -16.08 -5.61
CA PHE A 827 -18.62 -15.16 -5.49
C PHE A 827 -19.43 -15.13 -6.79
N ASP A 828 -20.69 -14.72 -6.69
CA ASP A 828 -21.54 -14.48 -7.87
C ASP A 828 -21.53 -13.00 -8.29
N ASN A 829 -22.26 -12.69 -9.36
CA ASN A 829 -22.33 -11.34 -9.93
C ASN A 829 -23.06 -10.31 -9.07
N THR A 830 -23.76 -10.72 -8.01
CA THR A 830 -24.41 -9.78 -7.08
C THR A 830 -23.40 -9.11 -6.14
N VAL A 831 -22.14 -9.56 -6.13
CA VAL A 831 -21.07 -9.01 -5.28
C VAL A 831 -20.88 -7.50 -5.41
N ILE A 832 -21.14 -6.90 -6.58
CA ILE A 832 -21.05 -5.46 -6.78
C ILE A 832 -22.16 -4.71 -6.03
N THR A 833 -23.33 -5.33 -5.84
CA THR A 833 -24.50 -4.67 -5.22
C THR A 833 -24.68 -5.06 -3.75
N VAL A 834 -24.29 -6.27 -3.34
CA VAL A 834 -24.45 -6.75 -1.96
C VAL A 834 -23.15 -6.96 -1.19
N GLY A 835 -21.99 -6.76 -1.84
CA GLY A 835 -20.67 -6.83 -1.23
C GLY A 835 -20.26 -8.24 -0.77
N ASP A 836 -19.54 -8.32 0.35
CA ASP A 836 -19.00 -9.57 0.91
C ASP A 836 -20.06 -10.68 1.09
N LYS A 837 -21.34 -10.32 1.23
CA LYS A 837 -22.47 -11.27 1.35
C LYS A 837 -22.71 -12.13 0.12
N ALA A 838 -22.22 -11.73 -1.05
CA ALA A 838 -22.31 -12.52 -2.28
C ALA A 838 -21.26 -13.65 -2.35
N VAL A 839 -20.31 -13.70 -1.42
CA VAL A 839 -19.29 -14.75 -1.37
C VAL A 839 -19.96 -16.07 -0.98
N LYS A 840 -19.83 -17.06 -1.87
CA LYS A 840 -20.37 -18.42 -1.70
C LYS A 840 -19.38 -19.38 -1.07
N CYS A 841 -18.10 -19.15 -1.29
CA CYS A 841 -17.05 -19.93 -0.66
C CYS A 841 -15.86 -19.05 -0.33
N ALA A 842 -15.34 -19.23 0.88
CA ALA A 842 -14.04 -18.74 1.28
C ALA A 842 -13.25 -19.90 1.90
N GLY A 843 -11.93 -19.95 1.68
CA GLY A 843 -11.13 -21.02 2.25
C GLY A 843 -9.64 -20.76 2.32
N PHE A 844 -9.00 -21.52 3.19
CA PHE A 844 -7.55 -21.67 3.28
C PHE A 844 -7.20 -23.11 2.92
N PHE A 845 -6.20 -23.30 2.05
CA PHE A 845 -5.64 -24.64 1.84
C PHE A 845 -4.91 -25.13 3.09
N GLY A 846 -4.78 -26.45 3.23
CA GLY A 846 -3.92 -27.05 4.26
C GLY A 846 -2.45 -26.68 4.08
N ASN A 847 -1.60 -27.07 5.04
CA ASN A 847 -0.15 -26.81 4.95
C ASN A 847 0.51 -27.49 3.74
N ASP A 848 -0.10 -28.56 3.21
CA ASP A 848 0.30 -29.23 1.97
C ASP A 848 -0.37 -28.66 0.70
N TRP A 849 -1.06 -27.52 0.80
CA TRP A 849 -1.85 -26.88 -0.26
C TRP A 849 -3.05 -27.71 -0.77
N SER A 850 -3.47 -28.73 -0.04
CA SER A 850 -4.66 -29.53 -0.37
C SER A 850 -5.97 -28.87 0.12
N ILE A 851 -7.09 -29.28 -0.47
CA ILE A 851 -8.42 -28.88 -0.01
C ILE A 851 -8.85 -29.74 1.19
N GLU A 852 -8.46 -31.01 1.17
CA GLU A 852 -8.84 -32.04 2.12
C GLU A 852 -8.35 -31.74 3.54
N LYS A 853 -7.14 -31.15 3.66
CA LYS A 853 -6.59 -30.66 4.94
C LYS A 853 -6.79 -29.16 5.15
N GLY A 854 -7.57 -28.51 4.29
CA GLY A 854 -7.85 -27.08 4.39
C GLY A 854 -9.10 -26.76 5.22
N ASP A 855 -9.32 -25.47 5.44
CA ASP A 855 -10.56 -24.97 6.04
C ASP A 855 -11.35 -24.19 5.00
N PHE A 856 -12.49 -24.73 4.58
CA PHE A 856 -13.38 -24.15 3.57
C PHE A 856 -14.78 -23.99 4.14
N LYS A 857 -15.35 -22.80 4.00
CA LYS A 857 -16.74 -22.50 4.36
C LYS A 857 -17.55 -22.23 3.10
N TRP A 858 -18.82 -22.65 3.14
CA TRP A 858 -19.78 -22.49 2.05
C TRP A 858 -21.05 -21.85 2.58
N ASN A 859 -21.60 -20.91 1.81
CA ASN A 859 -22.92 -20.31 2.02
C ASN A 859 -23.97 -20.89 1.08
#